data_AF-A0A2B7WJN9-F1
#
_entry.id   AF-A0A2B7WJN9-F1
#
_cell.length_a   1.000
_cell.length_b   1.000
_cell.length_c   1.000
_cell.angle_alpha   90.00
_cell.angle_beta   90.00
_cell.angle_gamma   90.00
#
_symmetry.space_group_name_H-M   'P 1'
#
loop_
_entity.id
_entity.type
_entity.pdbx_description
1 polymer ?
#
loop_
_entity_poly.entity_id
_entity_poly.type
_entity_poly.pdbx_seq_one_letter_code
_entity_poly.pdbx_strand_id
1 'polypeptide(L)'
;MLDSFEIITTSGVVIWSRSYAPVGVQIINSLINDVFIEEKLQQEAGSGVVAPRYKKEKYTLKWKRAKDLGLIFVAVYQSLLHLTWIDELLENIKTIFVEMYKEQLKQPNSRIVEYPFDKYFDQQVKELESAAGTAIESRPPLFAEDKKDTLVDADNGGPPPPPIPGLLPAQHHAARAAANSNESSPSQTPDPSRPVTPNHILTAKSGPGGRTSRRARKAANSNANISSGEDTIKKAKNSKSAVKKMRKWDAEGFADEDDGQILDYSASNVNGSELEETSGAPIEAIDQESWGTKTKKGEFVLKDLGDEVHSILQNADAAKDRASASNGVVGSSLGAISGLFRNIVGGKVLTKADLEKPLKAMEEHLLKKNVAREAAVRLCDGVEKELIGKKTGNFESIDSALRTAMESSLRKILTPTSSLDLLREIEAVTSPSSTQKQRRPYVISIVGVNGVGKSTNLSKICFFLLQNNYRVLIAACDTFRSGAVEQLRVHARNLTELSARENVGHVELYEKGYGKDAANVAKDAVSYGAANNFDVVLIDTAGRRHNDQRLMSSLEKFAKFAQPDKIFMVGEALVGTDSVMQARNFNEAFGTGRGLDGFIISKCDTVGDMVGTLVSMVHATGIPIVFLGVGQHYGDLRGLSVPWAVGLLMK
;
A
#
# COMPACT_ATOMS: atom_id res chain seq x y z
N MET A 1 -6.33 -16.23 -38.98
CA MET A 1 -6.32 -17.49 -38.22
C MET A 1 -6.30 -17.15 -36.74
N LEU A 2 -7.10 -17.85 -35.96
CA LEU A 2 -7.13 -17.79 -34.49
C LEU A 2 -5.95 -18.63 -33.94
N ASP A 3 -5.22 -18.15 -32.93
CA ASP A 3 -4.07 -18.88 -32.37
C ASP A 3 -4.49 -19.79 -31.20
N SER A 4 -5.33 -19.27 -30.29
CA SER A 4 -5.93 -20.03 -29.18
C SER A 4 -7.29 -19.46 -28.75
N PHE A 5 -8.14 -20.30 -28.17
CA PHE A 5 -9.35 -19.91 -27.44
C PHE A 5 -9.44 -20.68 -26.12
N GLU A 6 -9.78 -19.99 -25.03
CA GLU A 6 -9.88 -20.59 -23.70
C GLU A 6 -11.16 -20.15 -22.97
N ILE A 7 -11.75 -21.07 -22.21
CA ILE A 7 -12.86 -20.83 -21.30
C ILE A 7 -12.33 -21.05 -19.89
N ILE A 8 -12.28 -19.98 -19.10
CA ILE A 8 -11.69 -19.96 -17.76
C ILE A 8 -12.71 -19.47 -16.73
N THR A 9 -12.62 -19.97 -15.49
CA THR A 9 -13.41 -19.43 -14.37
C THR A 9 -12.86 -18.09 -13.90
N THR A 10 -13.66 -17.32 -13.17
CA THR A 10 -13.21 -16.18 -12.36
C THR A 10 -12.22 -16.56 -11.26
N SER A 11 -12.12 -17.85 -10.91
CA SER A 11 -11.07 -18.40 -10.03
C SER A 11 -9.79 -18.83 -10.75
N GLY A 12 -9.68 -18.61 -12.07
CA GLY A 12 -8.46 -18.90 -12.85
C GLY A 12 -8.29 -20.36 -13.28
N VAL A 13 -9.33 -21.19 -13.19
CA VAL A 13 -9.31 -22.59 -13.65
C VAL A 13 -9.71 -22.64 -15.12
N VAL A 14 -8.87 -23.23 -15.97
CA VAL A 14 -9.22 -23.52 -17.37
C VAL A 14 -10.21 -24.69 -17.41
N ILE A 15 -11.40 -24.44 -17.96
CA ILE A 15 -12.46 -25.44 -18.13
C ILE A 15 -12.33 -26.15 -19.48
N TRP A 16 -11.97 -25.40 -20.52
CA TRP A 16 -11.81 -25.89 -21.88
C TRP A 16 -10.86 -24.97 -22.66
N SER A 17 -10.05 -25.53 -23.55
CA SER A 17 -9.14 -24.78 -24.42
C SER A 17 -8.96 -25.44 -25.79
N ARG A 18 -8.71 -24.61 -26.81
CA ARG A 18 -8.43 -25.04 -28.19
C ARG A 18 -7.31 -24.17 -28.75
N SER A 19 -6.18 -24.79 -29.08
CA SER A 19 -4.99 -24.10 -29.60
C SER A 19 -4.69 -24.60 -31.01
N TYR A 20 -4.54 -23.68 -31.95
CA TYR A 20 -4.12 -23.94 -33.33
C TYR A 20 -2.67 -23.53 -33.58
N ALA A 21 -2.12 -22.65 -32.75
CA ALA A 21 -0.72 -22.26 -32.74
C ALA A 21 -0.20 -22.17 -31.29
N PRO A 22 1.10 -22.46 -31.02
CA PRO A 22 1.66 -22.41 -29.68
C PRO A 22 1.67 -20.98 -29.12
N VAL A 23 0.72 -20.69 -28.23
CA VAL A 23 0.67 -19.47 -27.42
C VAL A 23 1.34 -19.75 -26.08
N GLY A 24 2.23 -18.86 -25.65
CA GLY A 24 2.87 -18.98 -24.34
C GLY A 24 1.88 -18.68 -23.21
N VAL A 25 1.82 -19.55 -22.20
CA VAL A 25 0.92 -19.43 -21.03
C VAL A 25 1.03 -18.07 -20.34
N GLN A 26 2.23 -17.45 -20.37
CA GLN A 26 2.47 -16.12 -19.83
C GLN A 26 1.57 -15.03 -20.45
N ILE A 27 1.13 -15.17 -21.70
CA ILE A 27 0.27 -14.19 -22.38
C ILE A 27 -1.12 -14.13 -21.72
N ILE A 28 -1.66 -15.30 -21.35
CA ILE A 28 -2.99 -15.43 -20.75
C ILE A 28 -2.93 -15.16 -19.25
N ASN A 29 -1.89 -15.62 -18.56
CA ASN A 29 -1.61 -15.21 -17.18
C ASN A 29 -1.47 -13.69 -17.04
N SER A 30 -0.93 -13.02 -18.05
CA SER A 30 -0.84 -11.56 -18.06
C SER A 30 -2.18 -10.86 -18.28
N LEU A 31 -3.07 -11.43 -19.12
CA LEU A 31 -4.44 -10.95 -19.20
C LEU A 31 -5.14 -11.08 -17.83
N ILE A 32 -4.97 -12.23 -17.18
CA ILE A 32 -5.55 -12.48 -15.84
C ILE A 32 -5.01 -11.46 -14.83
N ASN A 33 -3.69 -11.29 -14.74
CA ASN A 33 -3.06 -10.34 -13.84
C ASN A 33 -3.50 -8.90 -14.15
N ASP A 34 -3.23 -8.39 -15.35
CA ASP A 34 -3.39 -6.97 -15.67
C ASP A 34 -4.88 -6.53 -15.71
N VAL A 35 -5.81 -7.43 -16.07
CA VAL A 35 -7.23 -7.11 -16.33
C VAL A 35 -8.19 -7.63 -15.26
N PHE A 36 -7.91 -8.76 -14.63
CA PHE A 36 -8.82 -9.39 -13.65
C PHE A 36 -8.34 -9.25 -12.20
N ILE A 37 -7.02 -9.11 -11.97
CA ILE A 37 -6.44 -8.91 -10.64
C ILE A 37 -6.13 -7.43 -10.38
N GLU A 38 -5.36 -6.79 -11.26
CA GLU A 38 -4.87 -5.41 -11.08
C GLU A 38 -5.82 -4.33 -11.62
N GLU A 39 -6.85 -4.71 -12.40
CA GLU A 39 -7.84 -3.80 -13.03
C GLU A 39 -7.21 -2.59 -13.78
N LYS A 40 -6.00 -2.74 -14.34
CA LYS A 40 -5.23 -1.64 -14.97
C LYS A 40 -5.89 -1.10 -16.25
N LEU A 41 -6.75 -1.87 -16.91
CA LEU A 41 -7.58 -1.37 -17.99
C LEU A 41 -8.86 -0.74 -17.45
N GLN A 42 -8.91 0.59 -17.51
CA GLN A 42 -10.18 1.30 -17.62
C GLN A 42 -10.99 0.67 -18.76
N GLN A 43 -12.16 0.17 -18.43
CA GLN A 43 -13.14 -0.27 -19.41
C GLN A 43 -13.55 0.96 -20.23
N GLU A 44 -13.02 1.11 -21.44
CA GLU A 44 -13.61 2.01 -22.43
C GLU A 44 -15.08 1.61 -22.56
N ALA A 45 -15.98 2.48 -22.13
CA ALA A 45 -17.42 2.24 -22.10
C ALA A 45 -18.03 2.35 -23.51
N GLY A 46 -17.53 1.53 -24.43
CA GLY A 46 -18.17 1.24 -25.70
C GLY A 46 -19.45 0.43 -25.49
N SER A 47 -20.42 0.63 -26.37
CA SER A 47 -21.65 -0.17 -26.43
C SER A 47 -21.33 -1.68 -26.42
N GLY A 48 -22.15 -2.48 -25.71
CA GLY A 48 -21.90 -3.89 -25.42
C GLY A 48 -21.86 -4.88 -26.61
N VAL A 49 -21.66 -4.37 -27.82
CA VAL A 49 -21.50 -5.11 -29.08
C VAL A 49 -20.04 -5.57 -29.26
N VAL A 50 -19.06 -4.72 -28.90
CA VAL A 50 -17.63 -4.97 -29.17
C VAL A 50 -16.95 -5.57 -27.93
N ALA A 51 -16.21 -6.68 -28.10
CA ALA A 51 -15.46 -7.25 -26.98
C ALA A 51 -14.23 -6.40 -26.64
N PRO A 52 -13.95 -6.16 -25.35
CA PRO A 52 -12.76 -5.42 -24.91
C PRO A 52 -11.47 -6.10 -25.41
N ARG A 53 -10.47 -5.28 -25.70
CA ARG A 53 -9.18 -5.68 -26.29
C ARG A 53 -8.03 -5.46 -25.29
N TYR A 54 -7.14 -6.45 -25.19
CA TYR A 54 -5.88 -6.38 -24.48
C TYR A 54 -4.77 -6.76 -25.47
N LYS A 55 -3.62 -6.09 -25.41
CA LYS A 55 -2.48 -6.37 -26.29
C LYS A 55 -1.26 -6.69 -25.45
N LYS A 56 -0.61 -7.82 -25.74
CA LYS A 56 0.68 -8.18 -25.14
C LYS A 56 1.59 -8.81 -26.17
N GLU A 57 2.82 -8.30 -26.25
CA GLU A 57 3.82 -8.69 -27.24
C GLU A 57 3.22 -8.62 -28.67
N LYS A 58 3.20 -9.73 -29.39
CA LYS A 58 2.62 -9.85 -30.74
C LYS A 58 1.13 -10.23 -30.77
N TYR A 59 0.50 -10.50 -29.62
CA TYR A 59 -0.86 -11.02 -29.54
C TYR A 59 -1.89 -9.94 -29.13
N THR A 60 -3.07 -10.02 -29.70
CA THR A 60 -4.29 -9.34 -29.26
C THR A 60 -5.22 -10.38 -28.64
N LEU A 61 -5.76 -10.05 -27.48
CA LEU A 61 -6.68 -10.86 -26.71
C LEU A 61 -8.01 -10.12 -26.60
N LYS A 62 -9.10 -10.82 -26.90
CA LYS A 62 -10.48 -10.34 -26.70
C LYS A 62 -11.21 -11.29 -25.76
N TRP A 63 -12.14 -10.77 -24.95
CA TRP A 63 -12.90 -11.61 -24.03
C TRP A 63 -14.35 -11.18 -23.81
N LYS A 64 -15.20 -12.13 -23.46
CA LYS A 64 -16.56 -11.89 -22.92
C LYS A 64 -16.74 -12.63 -21.60
N ARG A 65 -17.62 -12.15 -20.72
CA ARG A 65 -17.90 -12.74 -19.39
C ARG A 65 -19.35 -13.24 -19.34
N ALA A 66 -19.58 -14.40 -18.74
CA ALA A 66 -20.90 -14.85 -18.30
C ALA A 66 -20.94 -14.75 -16.76
N LYS A 67 -21.41 -13.60 -16.26
CA LYS A 67 -21.37 -13.24 -14.83
C LYS A 67 -22.04 -14.31 -13.95
N ASP A 68 -23.21 -14.77 -14.34
CA ASP A 68 -24.08 -15.67 -13.55
C ASP A 68 -23.47 -17.05 -13.26
N LEU A 69 -22.46 -17.45 -14.04
CA LEU A 69 -21.75 -18.73 -13.92
C LEU A 69 -20.24 -18.54 -13.63
N GLY A 70 -19.79 -17.30 -13.41
CA GLY A 70 -18.38 -17.00 -13.15
C GLY A 70 -17.44 -17.39 -14.29
N LEU A 71 -17.88 -17.34 -15.55
CA LEU A 71 -17.06 -17.74 -16.71
C LEU A 71 -16.54 -16.56 -17.53
N ILE A 72 -15.38 -16.78 -18.15
CA ILE A 72 -14.67 -15.86 -19.02
C ILE A 72 -14.26 -16.62 -20.28
N PHE A 73 -14.63 -16.09 -21.43
CA PHE A 73 -14.32 -16.63 -22.76
C PHE A 73 -13.24 -15.74 -23.37
N VAL A 74 -12.08 -16.30 -23.72
CA VAL A 74 -10.90 -15.56 -24.20
C VAL A 74 -10.49 -16.06 -25.58
N ALA A 75 -10.37 -15.16 -26.55
CA ALA A 75 -9.83 -15.44 -27.88
C ALA A 75 -8.48 -14.74 -28.05
N VAL A 76 -7.47 -15.47 -28.55
CA VAL A 76 -6.09 -15.02 -28.74
C VAL A 76 -5.70 -15.14 -30.20
N TYR A 77 -5.22 -14.05 -30.80
CA TYR A 77 -4.77 -14.00 -32.20
C TYR A 77 -3.67 -12.97 -32.40
N GLN A 78 -2.88 -13.10 -33.46
CA GLN A 78 -1.80 -12.16 -33.78
C GLN A 78 -2.33 -10.75 -34.05
N SER A 79 -1.71 -9.74 -33.44
CA SER A 79 -2.11 -8.32 -33.54
C SER A 79 -2.05 -7.72 -34.95
N LEU A 80 -1.34 -8.38 -35.87
CA LEU A 80 -1.27 -8.01 -37.30
C LEU A 80 -2.52 -8.45 -38.08
N LEU A 81 -3.33 -9.36 -37.53
CA LEU A 81 -4.52 -9.91 -38.18
C LEU A 81 -5.78 -9.22 -37.65
N HIS A 82 -6.52 -8.56 -38.54
CA HIS A 82 -7.79 -7.92 -38.20
C HIS A 82 -8.97 -8.89 -38.37
N LEU A 83 -9.15 -9.81 -37.41
CA LEU A 83 -10.24 -10.77 -37.42
C LEU A 83 -11.56 -10.11 -36.96
N THR A 84 -12.41 -9.72 -37.92
CA THR A 84 -13.70 -9.06 -37.68
C THR A 84 -14.73 -9.96 -36.99
N TRP A 85 -14.66 -11.27 -37.22
CA TRP A 85 -15.62 -12.27 -36.73
C TRP A 85 -15.40 -12.72 -35.27
N ILE A 86 -14.35 -12.24 -34.59
CA ILE A 86 -14.04 -12.68 -33.21
C ILE A 86 -15.08 -12.22 -32.18
N ASP A 87 -15.70 -11.04 -32.36
CA ASP A 87 -16.72 -10.53 -31.43
C ASP A 87 -18.02 -11.37 -31.47
N GLU A 88 -18.31 -11.93 -32.65
CA GLU A 88 -19.42 -12.85 -32.94
C GLU A 88 -19.11 -14.26 -32.43
N LEU A 89 -17.92 -14.80 -32.74
CA LEU A 89 -17.43 -16.06 -32.15
C LEU A 89 -17.55 -16.06 -30.63
N LEU A 90 -17.08 -14.99 -29.96
CA LEU A 90 -17.15 -14.86 -28.52
C LEU A 90 -18.59 -14.82 -27.97
N GLU A 91 -19.59 -14.39 -28.75
CA GLU A 91 -21.00 -14.43 -28.34
C GLU A 91 -21.64 -15.79 -28.61
N ASN A 92 -21.40 -16.37 -29.79
CA ASN A 92 -21.95 -17.66 -30.18
C ASN A 92 -21.43 -18.77 -29.26
N ILE A 93 -20.11 -18.83 -29.05
CA ILE A 93 -19.48 -19.81 -28.15
C ILE A 93 -19.95 -19.62 -26.70
N LYS A 94 -20.04 -18.37 -26.21
CA LYS A 94 -20.62 -18.07 -24.89
C LYS A 94 -22.04 -18.61 -24.76
N THR A 95 -22.89 -18.36 -25.77
CA THR A 95 -24.30 -18.77 -25.75
C THR A 95 -24.43 -20.30 -25.78
N ILE A 96 -23.75 -20.98 -26.71
CA ILE A 96 -23.82 -22.43 -26.87
C ILE A 96 -23.26 -23.14 -25.63
N PHE A 97 -22.12 -22.70 -25.10
CA PHE A 97 -21.49 -23.32 -23.92
C PHE A 97 -22.34 -23.13 -22.66
N VAL A 98 -22.87 -21.92 -22.44
CA VAL A 98 -23.72 -21.62 -21.28
C VAL A 98 -25.01 -22.42 -21.32
N GLU A 99 -25.66 -22.55 -22.47
CA GLU A 99 -26.95 -23.27 -22.55
C GLU A 99 -26.76 -24.79 -22.42
N MET A 100 -25.68 -25.35 -22.99
CA MET A 100 -25.39 -26.79 -22.93
C MET A 100 -24.97 -27.27 -21.53
N TYR A 101 -24.18 -26.47 -20.78
CA TYR A 101 -23.59 -26.88 -19.51
C TYR A 101 -24.16 -26.16 -18.28
N LYS A 102 -25.20 -25.33 -18.46
CA LYS A 102 -25.88 -24.52 -17.43
C LYS A 102 -26.09 -25.23 -16.08
N GLU A 103 -26.67 -26.42 -16.13
CA GLU A 103 -27.06 -27.18 -14.95
C GLU A 103 -25.87 -27.92 -14.31
N GLN A 104 -24.81 -28.18 -15.07
CA GLN A 104 -23.57 -28.78 -14.59
C GLN A 104 -22.67 -27.75 -13.90
N LEU A 105 -22.64 -26.52 -14.42
CA LEU A 105 -21.87 -25.39 -13.91
C LEU A 105 -22.48 -24.78 -12.62
N LYS A 106 -23.77 -24.98 -12.37
CA LYS A 106 -24.46 -24.54 -11.14
C LYS A 106 -24.29 -25.50 -9.95
N GLN A 107 -23.85 -26.74 -10.18
CA GLN A 107 -23.70 -27.71 -9.09
C GLN A 107 -22.44 -27.39 -8.27
N PRO A 108 -22.54 -27.18 -6.94
CA PRO A 108 -21.43 -26.64 -6.14
C PRO A 108 -20.24 -27.59 -5.94
N ASN A 109 -20.28 -28.82 -6.47
CA ASN A 109 -19.26 -29.86 -6.30
C ASN A 109 -19.05 -30.72 -7.58
N SER A 110 -19.30 -30.19 -8.78
CA SER A 110 -19.15 -30.96 -10.03
C SER A 110 -17.68 -31.21 -10.39
N ARG A 111 -17.19 -32.44 -10.12
CA ARG A 111 -15.93 -32.98 -10.67
C ARG A 111 -16.13 -33.49 -12.11
N ILE A 112 -16.34 -32.58 -13.04
CA ILE A 112 -16.34 -32.90 -14.48
C ILE A 112 -14.90 -32.84 -14.97
N VAL A 113 -14.41 -33.94 -15.54
CA VAL A 113 -13.01 -34.10 -15.94
C VAL A 113 -12.74 -33.43 -17.30
N GLU A 114 -13.70 -33.48 -18.22
CA GLU A 114 -13.60 -32.85 -19.55
C GLU A 114 -14.98 -32.36 -20.02
N TYR A 115 -15.01 -31.22 -20.71
CA TYR A 115 -16.19 -30.71 -21.41
C TYR A 115 -16.01 -30.95 -22.93
N PRO A 116 -16.69 -31.94 -23.53
CA PRO A 116 -16.48 -32.32 -24.94
C PRO A 116 -17.13 -31.32 -25.90
N PHE A 117 -16.48 -30.15 -26.05
CA PHE A 117 -17.03 -28.98 -26.73
C PHE A 117 -16.41 -28.72 -28.13
N ASP A 118 -15.28 -29.35 -28.43
CA ASP A 118 -14.48 -29.17 -29.66
C ASP A 118 -15.29 -29.17 -30.94
N LYS A 119 -16.24 -30.10 -31.10
CA LYS A 119 -17.07 -30.22 -32.31
C LYS A 119 -17.92 -28.98 -32.58
N TYR A 120 -18.50 -28.41 -31.54
CA TYR A 120 -19.34 -27.20 -31.64
C TYR A 120 -18.47 -25.97 -31.93
N PHE A 121 -17.29 -25.92 -31.30
CA PHE A 121 -16.34 -24.84 -31.52
C PHE A 121 -15.75 -24.84 -32.94
N ASP A 122 -15.21 -25.97 -33.39
CA ASP A 122 -14.60 -26.09 -34.72
C ASP A 122 -15.65 -25.85 -35.83
N GLN A 123 -16.92 -26.24 -35.62
CA GLN A 123 -18.01 -25.90 -36.54
C GLN A 123 -18.24 -24.37 -36.60
N GLN A 124 -18.34 -23.68 -35.46
CA GLN A 124 -18.53 -22.23 -35.42
C GLN A 124 -17.35 -21.46 -36.03
N VAL A 125 -16.11 -21.89 -35.78
CA VAL A 125 -14.92 -21.30 -36.43
C VAL A 125 -15.00 -21.49 -37.94
N LYS A 126 -15.32 -22.70 -38.42
CA LYS A 126 -15.43 -22.98 -39.86
C LYS A 126 -16.55 -22.17 -40.54
N GLU A 127 -17.71 -22.04 -39.90
CA GLU A 127 -18.83 -21.24 -40.40
C GLU A 127 -18.44 -19.77 -40.53
N LEU A 128 -17.87 -19.16 -39.47
CA LEU A 128 -17.45 -17.76 -39.47
C LEU A 128 -16.26 -17.48 -40.41
N GLU A 129 -15.28 -18.38 -40.51
CA GLU A 129 -14.19 -18.26 -41.48
C GLU A 129 -14.71 -18.38 -42.92
N SER A 130 -15.68 -19.26 -43.19
CA SER A 130 -16.31 -19.37 -44.51
C SER A 130 -17.11 -18.11 -44.88
N ALA A 131 -17.92 -17.58 -43.95
CA ALA A 131 -18.69 -16.35 -44.15
C ALA A 131 -17.78 -15.12 -44.38
N ALA A 132 -16.65 -15.05 -43.68
CA ALA A 132 -15.63 -14.02 -43.89
C ALA A 132 -14.92 -14.16 -45.25
N GLY A 133 -14.76 -15.38 -45.77
CA GLY A 133 -14.18 -15.64 -47.09
C GLY A 133 -15.08 -15.19 -48.25
N THR A 134 -16.38 -15.56 -48.22
CA THR A 134 -17.34 -15.23 -49.29
C THR A 134 -17.56 -13.72 -49.46
N ALA A 135 -17.29 -12.93 -48.42
CA ALA A 135 -17.37 -11.47 -48.47
C ALA A 135 -16.32 -10.81 -49.39
N ILE A 136 -15.27 -11.52 -49.79
CA ILE A 136 -14.17 -10.97 -50.61
C ILE A 136 -14.46 -11.10 -52.12
N GLU A 137 -15.23 -12.11 -52.56
CA GLU A 137 -15.49 -12.38 -53.99
C GLU A 137 -16.63 -11.54 -54.61
N SER A 138 -17.38 -10.77 -53.81
CA SER A 138 -18.59 -10.06 -54.25
C SER A 138 -18.36 -8.58 -54.60
N ARG A 139 -17.30 -8.27 -55.36
CA ARG A 139 -17.07 -6.92 -55.94
C ARG A 139 -16.90 -6.99 -57.46
N PRO A 140 -17.81 -6.39 -58.26
CA PRO A 140 -17.70 -6.43 -59.71
C PRO A 140 -16.56 -5.52 -60.21
N PRO A 141 -15.83 -5.90 -61.27
CA PRO A 141 -14.78 -5.07 -61.84
C PRO A 141 -15.39 -3.92 -62.66
N LEU A 142 -14.90 -2.69 -62.43
CA LEU A 142 -15.16 -1.55 -63.30
C LEU A 142 -13.88 -1.18 -64.08
N PHE A 143 -14.09 -1.09 -65.39
CA PHE A 143 -13.11 -1.03 -66.48
C PHE A 143 -12.04 0.07 -66.39
N ALA A 144 -10.85 -0.27 -66.90
CA ALA A 144 -9.97 0.64 -67.62
C ALA A 144 -9.13 -0.15 -68.65
N GLU A 145 -9.63 -0.24 -69.89
CA GLU A 145 -8.77 -0.38 -71.09
C GLU A 145 -8.11 1.00 -71.34
N ASP A 146 -6.96 1.18 -71.99
CA ASP A 146 -6.31 0.55 -73.16
C ASP A 146 -4.77 0.78 -72.98
N LYS A 147 -3.79 0.08 -73.57
CA LYS A 147 -3.71 -0.52 -74.92
C LYS A 147 -2.55 -1.54 -74.99
N LYS A 148 -2.61 -2.46 -75.96
CA LYS A 148 -1.57 -3.47 -76.27
C LYS A 148 -0.29 -2.88 -76.88
N ASP A 149 0.83 -3.60 -76.73
CA ASP A 149 1.42 -4.30 -77.88
C ASP A 149 2.27 -5.52 -77.47
N THR A 150 2.27 -6.54 -78.33
CA THR A 150 3.00 -7.81 -78.17
C THR A 150 3.71 -8.15 -79.48
N LEU A 151 5.00 -8.48 -79.45
CA LEU A 151 5.68 -9.24 -80.51
C LEU A 151 6.92 -9.96 -79.95
N VAL A 152 7.40 -10.97 -80.68
CA VAL A 152 8.19 -12.11 -80.16
C VAL A 152 9.63 -12.11 -80.72
N ASP A 153 10.56 -12.65 -79.93
CA ASP A 153 11.97 -13.06 -80.19
C ASP A 153 12.69 -12.64 -81.49
N ALA A 154 13.86 -11.99 -81.31
CA ALA A 154 14.97 -12.05 -82.26
C ALA A 154 16.33 -11.89 -81.53
N ASP A 155 17.34 -12.65 -81.98
CA ASP A 155 18.66 -12.80 -81.37
C ASP A 155 19.78 -12.04 -82.15
N ASN A 156 20.84 -11.65 -81.41
CA ASN A 156 22.22 -11.22 -81.76
C ASN A 156 22.61 -9.75 -81.49
N GLY A 157 23.72 -9.52 -80.75
CA GLY A 157 24.41 -8.21 -80.79
C GLY A 157 25.51 -7.83 -79.77
N GLY A 158 25.54 -8.34 -78.52
CA GLY A 158 26.55 -8.00 -77.48
C GLY A 158 26.55 -6.55 -76.95
N PRO A 159 27.49 -6.12 -76.07
CA PRO A 159 28.54 -6.84 -75.29
C PRO A 159 28.17 -6.97 -73.77
N PRO A 160 29.00 -7.58 -72.89
CA PRO A 160 28.53 -8.15 -71.61
C PRO A 160 28.50 -7.19 -70.39
N PRO A 161 27.73 -7.52 -69.33
CA PRO A 161 27.64 -6.73 -68.10
C PRO A 161 28.77 -7.00 -67.08
N PRO A 162 29.21 -6.00 -66.29
CA PRO A 162 30.17 -6.19 -65.19
C PRO A 162 29.52 -6.76 -63.91
N PRO A 163 30.27 -7.52 -63.07
CA PRO A 163 29.71 -8.26 -61.93
C PRO A 163 29.71 -7.53 -60.57
N ILE A 164 29.07 -8.19 -59.61
CA ILE A 164 28.73 -7.76 -58.24
C ILE A 164 29.96 -7.69 -57.30
N PRO A 165 30.04 -6.69 -56.40
CA PRO A 165 30.87 -6.76 -55.19
C PRO A 165 30.08 -7.21 -53.96
N GLY A 166 30.61 -8.15 -53.19
CA GLY A 166 30.11 -8.53 -51.86
C GLY A 166 31.22 -8.55 -50.81
N LEU A 167 30.82 -8.44 -49.54
CA LEU A 167 31.59 -8.71 -48.30
C LEU A 167 32.86 -7.87 -48.02
N LEU A 168 32.85 -7.20 -46.87
CA LEU A 168 34.07 -6.73 -46.17
C LEU A 168 34.00 -7.14 -44.68
N PRO A 169 35.08 -7.70 -44.11
CA PRO A 169 35.17 -8.03 -42.68
C PRO A 169 35.83 -6.91 -41.83
N ALA A 170 35.92 -7.15 -40.52
CA ALA A 170 36.29 -6.18 -39.49
C ALA A 170 37.76 -5.70 -39.48
N GLN A 171 38.01 -4.58 -38.77
CA GLN A 171 39.35 -4.14 -38.35
C GLN A 171 39.40 -3.79 -36.86
N HIS A 172 40.55 -4.06 -36.23
CA HIS A 172 40.87 -3.84 -34.81
C HIS A 172 41.80 -2.64 -34.59
N HIS A 173 41.92 -2.24 -33.32
CA HIS A 173 42.70 -1.14 -32.75
C HIS A 173 44.15 -0.90 -33.24
N ALA A 174 44.55 0.37 -33.23
CA ALA A 174 45.85 0.89 -32.78
C ALA A 174 45.63 2.28 -32.15
N ALA A 175 45.86 2.47 -30.84
CA ALA A 175 47.13 2.88 -30.21
C ALA A 175 47.56 4.34 -30.50
N ARG A 176 47.71 5.16 -29.45
CA ARG A 176 48.32 6.51 -29.52
C ARG A 176 49.26 6.71 -28.32
N ALA A 177 50.47 7.23 -28.59
CA ALA A 177 51.59 7.30 -27.64
C ALA A 177 51.62 8.58 -26.78
N ALA A 178 52.48 8.58 -25.77
CA ALA A 178 52.66 9.64 -24.77
C ALA A 178 53.91 10.52 -25.02
N ALA A 179 53.96 11.70 -24.40
CA ALA A 179 55.17 12.53 -24.20
C ALA A 179 54.97 13.58 -23.08
N ASN A 180 56.06 14.07 -22.48
CA ASN A 180 56.10 15.01 -21.32
C ASN A 180 56.90 16.30 -21.71
N SER A 181 57.25 17.29 -20.86
CA SER A 181 57.17 17.51 -19.40
C SER A 181 57.38 19.00 -19.04
N ASN A 182 56.88 19.44 -17.88
CA ASN A 182 57.33 20.51 -16.96
C ASN A 182 57.83 21.91 -17.44
N GLU A 183 57.33 22.93 -16.71
CA GLU A 183 58.11 23.97 -15.94
C GLU A 183 57.93 25.48 -16.29
N SER A 184 57.94 26.31 -15.23
CA SER A 184 58.19 27.77 -15.16
C SER A 184 57.02 28.79 -15.08
N SER A 185 57.05 29.62 -14.02
CA SER A 185 56.29 30.88 -13.75
C SER A 185 57.13 32.13 -14.23
N PRO A 186 56.78 33.45 -14.05
CA PRO A 186 55.82 34.10 -13.12
C PRO A 186 55.01 35.36 -13.59
N SER A 187 54.08 35.83 -12.70
CA SER A 187 53.52 37.20 -12.49
C SER A 187 52.85 38.00 -13.67
N GLN A 188 51.92 38.96 -13.50
CA GLN A 188 51.61 39.92 -12.40
C GLN A 188 50.10 40.18 -12.13
N THR A 189 49.88 40.88 -11.01
CA THR A 189 48.71 41.50 -10.34
C THR A 189 48.08 42.70 -11.13
N PRO A 190 46.98 43.41 -10.70
CA PRO A 190 46.51 43.61 -9.30
C PRO A 190 45.00 43.69 -8.96
N ASP A 191 44.75 43.48 -7.67
CA ASP A 191 43.67 44.02 -6.84
C ASP A 191 44.25 45.17 -5.99
N PRO A 192 43.45 46.14 -5.49
CA PRO A 192 43.54 46.35 -4.04
C PRO A 192 42.27 46.81 -3.29
N SER A 193 42.05 46.15 -2.16
CA SER A 193 42.01 46.74 -0.79
C SER A 193 40.69 47.00 -0.05
N ARG A 194 40.74 46.57 1.22
CA ARG A 194 39.84 46.77 2.37
C ARG A 194 40.63 47.55 3.45
N PRO A 195 40.00 48.31 4.35
CA PRO A 195 40.12 47.99 5.81
C PRO A 195 38.80 48.24 6.60
N VAL A 196 38.37 47.41 7.56
CA VAL A 196 38.73 47.28 9.01
C VAL A 196 38.04 48.31 9.95
N THR A 197 37.60 47.81 11.12
CA THR A 197 36.73 48.39 12.19
C THR A 197 37.39 49.43 13.10
N PRO A 198 36.60 50.17 13.92
CA PRO A 198 36.64 49.94 15.39
C PRO A 198 35.32 50.15 16.17
N ASN A 199 35.33 49.76 17.46
CA ASN A 199 34.27 49.97 18.46
C ASN A 199 34.15 51.44 18.93
N HIS A 200 32.93 51.88 19.29
CA HIS A 200 32.74 52.74 20.47
C HIS A 200 31.31 52.73 21.05
N ILE A 201 31.21 52.90 22.37
CA ILE A 201 29.96 53.15 23.13
C ILE A 201 29.61 54.64 23.04
N LEU A 202 28.31 54.98 22.91
CA LEU A 202 27.70 56.21 23.46
C LEU A 202 26.15 56.16 23.44
N THR A 203 25.52 57.02 24.24
CA THR A 203 24.08 56.97 24.60
C THR A 203 23.26 58.17 24.09
N ALA A 204 21.93 58.00 24.13
CA ALA A 204 20.88 59.02 24.30
C ALA A 204 20.10 59.62 23.09
N LYS A 205 18.76 59.55 23.25
CA LYS A 205 17.70 60.53 22.93
C LYS A 205 17.26 60.86 21.48
N SER A 206 16.14 60.22 21.12
CA SER A 206 14.84 60.82 20.73
C SER A 206 14.78 61.93 19.64
N GLY A 207 14.21 61.56 18.49
CA GLY A 207 13.56 62.46 17.51
C GLY A 207 12.30 61.77 16.90
N PRO A 208 11.26 62.50 16.47
CA PRO A 208 9.91 61.92 16.35
C PRO A 208 9.48 61.49 14.94
N GLY A 209 8.63 60.45 14.88
CA GLY A 209 7.73 60.15 13.75
C GLY A 209 8.03 58.84 13.01
N GLY A 210 7.09 57.87 13.03
CA GLY A 210 7.36 56.59 12.35
C GLY A 210 6.35 55.44 12.48
N ARG A 211 5.05 55.68 12.29
CA ARG A 211 4.02 54.68 11.87
C ARG A 211 3.85 53.39 12.69
N THR A 212 2.78 53.38 13.49
CA THR A 212 2.24 52.18 14.17
C THR A 212 1.65 51.14 13.20
N SER A 213 1.90 49.86 13.46
CA SER A 213 1.48 48.74 12.61
C SER A 213 0.24 48.00 13.14
N ARG A 214 -0.89 48.19 12.45
CA ARG A 214 -1.98 47.24 12.09
C ARG A 214 -2.55 46.19 13.09
N ARG A 215 -2.10 46.04 14.33
CA ARG A 215 -2.72 45.15 15.35
C ARG A 215 -3.86 45.82 16.14
N ALA A 216 -4.04 47.14 15.98
CA ALA A 216 -4.95 47.97 16.78
C ALA A 216 -6.27 48.38 16.07
N ARG A 217 -6.75 47.65 15.06
CA ARG A 217 -8.03 47.92 14.38
C ARG A 217 -8.79 46.66 13.91
N LYS A 218 -9.26 45.84 14.85
CA LYS A 218 -10.50 45.06 14.66
C LYS A 218 -11.17 44.60 15.97
N ALA A 219 -11.43 45.56 16.86
CA ALA A 219 -12.32 45.39 18.01
C ALA A 219 -13.42 46.47 17.95
N ALA A 220 -14.35 46.31 17.00
CA ALA A 220 -15.58 47.09 16.86
C ALA A 220 -16.55 46.37 15.88
N ASN A 221 -17.84 46.27 16.25
CA ASN A 221 -18.96 45.52 15.61
C ASN A 221 -18.82 43.99 15.66
N SER A 222 -19.75 43.24 16.27
CA SER A 222 -21.22 43.30 16.08
C SER A 222 -22.08 42.76 17.23
N ASN A 223 -23.25 43.41 17.43
CA ASN A 223 -24.51 43.00 18.10
C ASN A 223 -24.75 41.47 18.23
N ALA A 224 -25.15 40.88 19.37
CA ALA A 224 -26.34 41.06 20.24
C ALA A 224 -27.61 40.29 19.79
N ASN A 225 -27.98 39.19 20.48
CA ASN A 225 -29.19 39.08 21.33
C ASN A 225 -29.37 37.69 21.98
N ILE A 226 -30.25 37.60 23.00
CA ILE A 226 -30.48 36.45 23.90
C ILE A 226 -31.97 36.04 23.91
N SER A 227 -32.27 34.73 23.89
CA SER A 227 -33.49 34.04 24.38
C SER A 227 -33.28 32.52 24.17
N SER A 228 -33.78 31.53 24.93
CA SER A 228 -34.66 31.44 26.12
C SER A 228 -34.27 30.20 26.97
N GLY A 229 -34.89 29.97 28.14
CA GLY A 229 -34.67 28.80 29.02
C GLY A 229 -35.14 27.45 28.44
N GLU A 230 -35.22 26.35 29.19
CA GLU A 230 -35.08 26.12 30.65
C GLU A 230 -34.57 24.67 30.86
N ASP A 231 -34.16 24.35 32.09
CA ASP A 231 -34.50 23.13 32.85
C ASP A 231 -33.35 22.36 33.55
N THR A 232 -33.73 21.68 34.63
CA THR A 232 -32.88 21.44 35.80
C THR A 232 -32.55 19.96 36.06
N ILE A 233 -31.52 19.71 36.90
CA ILE A 233 -31.41 18.67 37.96
C ILE A 233 -30.02 18.00 38.09
N LYS A 234 -29.33 18.40 39.17
CA LYS A 234 -28.48 17.62 40.10
C LYS A 234 -27.37 16.69 39.54
N LYS A 235 -26.10 17.06 39.81
CA LYS A 235 -25.02 16.11 40.10
C LYS A 235 -24.54 16.24 41.55
N ALA A 236 -24.20 15.10 42.15
CA ALA A 236 -23.85 14.99 43.57
C ALA A 236 -22.44 15.52 43.90
N LYS A 237 -22.24 15.89 45.17
CA LYS A 237 -20.93 16.25 45.73
C LYS A 237 -19.99 15.03 45.71
N ASN A 238 -18.72 15.25 45.34
CA ASN A 238 -17.59 14.55 45.95
C ASN A 238 -16.35 15.47 46.02
N SER A 239 -15.56 15.24 47.07
CA SER A 239 -14.20 15.75 47.39
C SER A 239 -13.63 16.98 46.66
N LYS A 240 -13.25 18.01 47.45
CA LYS A 240 -12.39 19.11 47.02
C LYS A 240 -10.97 18.60 46.70
N SER A 241 -10.52 18.75 45.46
CA SER A 241 -9.08 18.83 45.13
C SER A 241 -8.64 20.29 45.04
N ALA A 242 -7.38 20.58 45.36
CA ALA A 242 -6.86 21.94 45.37
C ALA A 242 -6.78 22.53 43.94
N VAL A 243 -7.26 23.77 43.78
CA VAL A 243 -7.18 24.49 42.50
C VAL A 243 -5.73 24.85 42.23
N LYS A 244 -5.09 24.19 41.27
CA LYS A 244 -3.79 24.64 40.73
C LYS A 244 -3.97 26.02 40.09
N LYS A 245 -3.30 27.04 40.64
CA LYS A 245 -3.14 28.35 39.97
C LYS A 245 -2.45 28.13 38.62
N MET A 246 -2.94 28.77 37.56
CA MET A 246 -2.24 28.77 36.27
C MET A 246 -1.01 29.68 36.34
N ARG A 247 0.15 29.16 35.91
CA ARG A 247 1.40 29.91 35.75
C ARG A 247 1.20 31.04 34.73
N LYS A 248 1.57 32.26 35.13
CA LYS A 248 1.64 33.42 34.24
C LYS A 248 3.06 33.55 33.69
N TRP A 249 3.14 34.00 32.44
CA TRP A 249 4.39 34.34 31.76
C TRP A 249 4.42 35.86 31.58
N ASP A 250 5.57 36.46 31.80
CA ASP A 250 5.79 37.89 31.63
C ASP A 250 5.95 38.29 30.15
N ALA A 251 6.25 39.56 29.90
CA ALA A 251 6.42 40.09 28.54
C ALA A 251 7.77 39.73 27.88
N GLU A 252 8.73 39.18 28.62
CA GLU A 252 10.05 38.75 28.12
C GLU A 252 10.17 37.23 27.98
N GLY A 253 9.17 36.48 28.46
CA GLY A 253 9.04 35.03 28.27
C GLY A 253 9.52 34.20 29.47
N PHE A 254 9.70 34.81 30.64
CA PHE A 254 10.00 34.13 31.89
C PHE A 254 8.73 33.92 32.72
N ALA A 255 8.77 32.97 33.65
CA ALA A 255 7.67 32.70 34.57
C ALA A 255 7.89 33.48 35.88
N ASP A 256 6.88 34.25 36.29
CA ASP A 256 6.97 35.21 37.42
C ASP A 256 7.30 34.57 38.78
N GLU A 257 7.06 33.26 38.94
CA GLU A 257 7.41 32.50 40.16
C GLU A 257 8.02 31.14 39.74
N ASP A 258 9.27 30.91 40.18
CA ASP A 258 9.99 29.64 40.08
C ASP A 258 9.64 28.77 41.30
N ASP A 259 9.06 27.60 41.06
CA ASP A 259 8.62 26.69 42.12
C ASP A 259 9.79 25.93 42.78
N GLY A 260 11.04 26.19 42.36
CA GLY A 260 12.24 25.50 42.84
C GLY A 260 12.34 24.04 42.37
N GLN A 261 11.43 23.58 41.51
CA GLN A 261 11.52 22.25 40.92
C GLN A 261 12.55 22.24 39.78
N ILE A 262 13.74 21.74 40.09
CA ILE A 262 14.75 21.37 39.10
C ILE A 262 14.19 20.19 38.29
N LEU A 263 13.80 20.45 37.04
CA LEU A 263 13.24 19.48 36.10
C LEU A 263 14.32 18.87 35.16
N ASP A 264 15.60 19.01 35.50
CA ASP A 264 16.70 18.37 34.79
C ASP A 264 16.95 16.97 35.37
N TYR A 265 16.54 15.95 34.62
CA TYR A 265 16.75 14.54 34.93
C TYR A 265 17.97 13.94 34.21
N SER A 266 18.82 14.75 33.58
CA SER A 266 19.98 14.29 32.80
C SER A 266 21.27 14.09 33.61
N ALA A 267 21.32 14.59 34.86
CA ALA A 267 22.45 14.42 35.77
C ALA A 267 22.15 13.36 36.84
N SER A 268 22.83 12.22 36.77
CA SER A 268 22.94 11.29 37.90
C SER A 268 23.80 11.94 38.99
N ASN A 269 23.20 12.28 40.14
CA ASN A 269 23.88 12.94 41.26
C ASN A 269 25.10 12.14 41.74
N VAL A 270 26.30 12.66 41.48
CA VAL A 270 27.53 12.24 42.14
C VAL A 270 27.81 13.23 43.27
N ASN A 271 27.32 12.93 44.48
CA ASN A 271 27.95 13.34 45.75
C ASN A 271 27.22 12.73 46.98
N GLY A 272 27.98 11.97 47.78
CA GLY A 272 27.87 11.96 49.26
C GLY A 272 26.60 11.48 49.95
N SER A 273 26.62 10.22 50.39
CA SER A 273 26.00 9.72 51.65
C SER A 273 24.56 10.10 51.98
N GLU A 274 23.59 9.28 51.58
CA GLU A 274 22.95 8.25 52.43
C GLU A 274 21.99 7.40 51.57
N LEU A 275 21.72 6.16 51.98
CA LEU A 275 20.97 5.17 51.19
C LEU A 275 19.47 5.25 51.51
N GLU A 276 18.73 6.05 50.76
CA GLU A 276 17.28 5.87 50.62
C GLU A 276 16.93 5.33 49.23
N GLU A 277 16.37 4.12 49.19
CA GLU A 277 15.82 3.52 47.97
C GLU A 277 14.57 4.30 47.52
N THR A 278 14.80 5.34 46.71
CA THR A 278 13.75 6.00 45.94
C THR A 278 13.25 5.05 44.85
N SER A 279 12.40 4.12 45.26
CA SER A 279 11.63 3.24 44.40
C SER A 279 10.94 4.05 43.31
N GLY A 280 11.41 3.89 42.07
CA GLY A 280 10.72 4.39 40.90
C GLY A 280 9.29 3.85 40.88
N ALA A 281 8.36 4.62 40.31
CA ALA A 281 6.96 4.21 40.21
C ALA A 281 6.86 2.76 39.69
N PRO A 282 6.01 1.90 40.30
CA PRO A 282 5.99 0.47 40.01
C PRO A 282 5.82 0.27 38.51
N ILE A 283 6.78 -0.42 37.89
CA ILE A 283 6.73 -0.76 36.47
C ILE A 283 5.46 -1.58 36.26
N GLU A 284 4.51 -1.03 35.51
CA GLU A 284 3.27 -1.71 35.18
C GLU A 284 3.60 -2.99 34.43
N ALA A 285 3.40 -4.13 35.08
CA ALA A 285 3.76 -5.43 34.54
C ALA A 285 2.74 -5.81 33.46
N ILE A 286 3.02 -5.42 32.22
CA ILE A 286 2.24 -5.84 31.06
C ILE A 286 2.45 -7.35 30.90
N ASP A 287 1.36 -8.11 31.00
CA ASP A 287 1.38 -9.57 30.92
C ASP A 287 1.90 -10.03 29.53
N GLN A 288 2.82 -10.99 29.51
CA GLN A 288 3.40 -11.55 28.29
C GLN A 288 2.32 -12.16 27.39
N GLU A 289 1.22 -12.67 27.96
CA GLU A 289 0.08 -13.17 27.20
C GLU A 289 -0.61 -12.09 26.35
N SER A 290 -0.43 -10.80 26.64
CA SER A 290 -1.06 -9.72 25.87
C SER A 290 -0.43 -9.51 24.48
N TRP A 291 0.86 -9.83 24.30
CA TRP A 291 1.62 -9.44 23.11
C TRP A 291 1.46 -10.38 21.90
N GLY A 292 1.25 -11.68 22.16
CA GLY A 292 1.29 -12.71 21.12
C GLY A 292 0.97 -14.10 21.67
N THR A 293 1.21 -15.12 20.86
CA THR A 293 1.12 -16.54 21.24
C THR A 293 2.32 -17.30 20.67
N LYS A 294 2.76 -18.37 21.33
CA LYS A 294 3.82 -19.25 20.78
C LYS A 294 3.19 -20.45 20.08
N THR A 295 3.63 -20.75 18.86
CA THR A 295 3.18 -21.92 18.10
C THR A 295 3.69 -23.21 18.76
N LYS A 296 3.18 -24.37 18.32
CA LYS A 296 3.71 -25.69 18.74
C LYS A 296 5.19 -25.90 18.39
N LYS A 297 5.78 -25.07 17.52
CA LYS A 297 7.21 -25.06 17.19
C LYS A 297 8.04 -24.08 18.02
N GLY A 298 7.39 -23.27 18.86
CA GLY A 298 8.04 -22.23 19.68
C GLY A 298 8.14 -20.85 19.02
N GLU A 299 7.70 -20.69 17.76
CA GLU A 299 7.67 -19.40 17.06
C GLU A 299 6.70 -18.45 17.77
N PHE A 300 7.11 -17.22 18.06
CA PHE A 300 6.25 -16.19 18.63
C PHE A 300 5.50 -15.45 17.51
N VAL A 301 4.17 -15.58 17.52
CA VAL A 301 3.25 -14.97 16.55
C VAL A 301 2.47 -13.86 17.23
N LEU A 302 2.48 -12.67 16.64
CA LEU A 302 1.70 -11.52 17.12
C LEU A 302 0.20 -11.86 17.10
N LYS A 303 -0.55 -11.30 18.06
CA LYS A 303 -2.02 -11.34 17.97
C LYS A 303 -2.50 -10.52 16.77
N ASP A 304 -3.53 -11.03 16.11
CA ASP A 304 -4.33 -10.25 15.19
C ASP A 304 -5.21 -9.28 16.00
N LEU A 305 -5.33 -8.03 15.54
CA LEU A 305 -6.09 -7.00 16.26
C LEU A 305 -7.58 -7.36 16.43
N GLY A 306 -8.11 -8.26 15.58
CA GLY A 306 -9.46 -8.80 15.71
C GLY A 306 -9.64 -9.65 16.98
N ASP A 307 -8.68 -10.53 17.30
CA ASP A 307 -8.80 -11.47 18.41
C ASP A 307 -8.74 -10.74 19.77
N GLU A 308 -7.88 -9.73 19.86
CA GLU A 308 -7.78 -8.83 21.02
C GLU A 308 -9.05 -8.01 21.21
N VAL A 309 -9.63 -7.45 20.15
CA VAL A 309 -10.89 -6.68 20.28
C VAL A 309 -12.06 -7.60 20.65
N HIS A 310 -12.11 -8.84 20.16
CA HIS A 310 -13.13 -9.79 20.60
C HIS A 310 -12.95 -10.19 22.08
N SER A 311 -11.71 -10.41 22.56
CA SER A 311 -11.49 -10.74 23.97
C SER A 311 -11.78 -9.55 24.90
N ILE A 312 -11.44 -8.33 24.50
CA ILE A 312 -11.79 -7.10 25.24
C ILE A 312 -13.32 -6.92 25.30
N LEU A 313 -14.04 -7.13 24.19
CA LEU A 313 -15.50 -7.05 24.17
C LEU A 313 -16.15 -8.13 25.03
N GLN A 314 -15.70 -9.39 24.93
CA GLN A 314 -16.19 -10.48 25.78
C GLN A 314 -15.91 -10.22 27.26
N ASN A 315 -14.74 -9.68 27.61
CA ASN A 315 -14.42 -9.31 28.99
C ASN A 315 -15.26 -8.12 29.48
N ALA A 316 -15.53 -7.14 28.63
CA ALA A 316 -16.37 -5.99 28.97
C ALA A 316 -17.84 -6.38 29.13
N ASP A 317 -18.36 -7.28 28.29
CA ASP A 317 -19.72 -7.81 28.40
C ASP A 317 -19.84 -8.79 29.58
N ALA A 318 -18.86 -9.64 29.85
CA ALA A 318 -18.81 -10.45 31.07
C ALA A 318 -18.69 -9.61 32.35
N ALA A 319 -18.01 -8.45 32.29
CA ALA A 319 -17.98 -7.49 33.39
C ALA A 319 -19.33 -6.77 33.56
N LYS A 320 -20.03 -6.45 32.47
CA LYS A 320 -21.43 -5.96 32.52
C LYS A 320 -22.37 -7.02 33.06
N ASP A 321 -22.24 -8.29 32.70
CA ASP A 321 -23.09 -9.37 33.21
C ASP A 321 -22.86 -9.59 34.71
N ARG A 322 -21.61 -9.53 35.18
CA ARG A 322 -21.27 -9.52 36.61
C ARG A 322 -21.83 -8.30 37.35
N ALA A 323 -21.86 -7.13 36.72
CA ALA A 323 -22.46 -5.91 37.29
C ALA A 323 -24.01 -5.92 37.22
N SER A 324 -24.59 -6.54 36.20
CA SER A 324 -26.04 -6.60 35.98
C SER A 324 -26.71 -7.71 36.80
N ALA A 325 -25.94 -8.69 37.29
CA ALA A 325 -26.40 -9.68 38.25
C ALA A 325 -26.81 -9.09 39.62
N SER A 326 -26.49 -7.82 39.91
CA SER A 326 -26.83 -7.17 41.18
C SER A 326 -28.01 -6.18 41.12
N ASN A 327 -28.70 -6.01 39.99
CA ASN A 327 -29.91 -5.17 39.91
C ASN A 327 -30.98 -5.79 39.00
N GLY A 328 -32.08 -6.23 39.62
CA GLY A 328 -33.20 -6.86 38.93
C GLY A 328 -34.29 -5.90 38.45
N VAL A 329 -34.61 -6.03 37.16
CA VAL A 329 -35.95 -5.95 36.52
C VAL A 329 -36.68 -4.59 36.32
N VAL A 330 -37.32 -4.52 35.13
CA VAL A 330 -38.44 -3.67 34.66
C VAL A 330 -38.12 -2.28 34.10
N GLY A 331 -38.53 -2.04 32.84
CA GLY A 331 -38.56 -0.69 32.23
C GLY A 331 -38.77 -0.66 30.72
N SER A 332 -39.97 -1.01 30.22
CA SER A 332 -40.29 -1.00 28.78
C SER A 332 -40.15 0.38 28.13
N SER A 333 -39.51 0.47 26.96
CA SER A 333 -39.64 1.61 26.03
C SER A 333 -39.44 1.22 24.55
N LEU A 334 -40.42 0.50 23.99
CA LEU A 334 -40.61 0.46 22.53
C LEU A 334 -41.22 1.80 22.09
N GLY A 335 -40.51 2.58 21.26
CA GLY A 335 -40.99 3.91 20.90
C GLY A 335 -40.22 4.71 19.84
N ALA A 336 -39.44 4.08 18.94
CA ALA A 336 -38.70 4.81 17.90
C ALA A 336 -38.43 4.05 16.58
N ILE A 337 -39.10 2.91 16.32
CA ILE A 337 -38.83 2.07 15.14
C ILE A 337 -40.14 1.79 14.37
N SER A 338 -40.62 2.78 13.61
CA SER A 338 -41.79 2.64 12.71
C SER A 338 -41.68 3.46 11.42
N GLY A 339 -40.45 3.81 11.01
CA GLY A 339 -40.19 4.72 9.86
C GLY A 339 -39.48 4.12 8.65
N LEU A 340 -38.90 2.91 8.75
CA LEU A 340 -38.00 2.36 7.72
C LEU A 340 -38.49 1.07 7.02
N PHE A 341 -39.70 0.60 7.33
CA PHE A 341 -40.31 -0.56 6.66
C PHE A 341 -41.08 -0.16 5.39
N ARG A 342 -40.37 0.23 4.32
CA ARG A 342 -40.93 0.21 2.96
C ARG A 342 -39.84 0.12 1.88
N ASN A 343 -39.34 -1.10 1.66
CA ASN A 343 -38.91 -1.65 0.35
C ASN A 343 -38.44 -3.12 0.49
N ILE A 344 -39.29 -3.98 1.05
CA ILE A 344 -39.14 -5.43 0.88
C ILE A 344 -39.73 -5.78 -0.48
N VAL A 345 -38.87 -5.78 -1.51
CA VAL A 345 -39.19 -6.27 -2.86
C VAL A 345 -38.12 -7.30 -3.23
N GLY A 346 -38.27 -8.49 -2.66
CA GLY A 346 -37.41 -9.62 -3.00
C GLY A 346 -37.60 -10.05 -4.44
N GLY A 347 -36.53 -10.49 -5.09
CA GLY A 347 -36.57 -10.94 -6.48
C GLY A 347 -36.58 -9.81 -7.53
N LYS A 348 -36.34 -8.55 -7.15
CA LYS A 348 -36.16 -7.46 -8.12
C LYS A 348 -34.78 -7.59 -8.79
N VAL A 349 -34.71 -7.37 -10.10
CA VAL A 349 -33.44 -7.16 -10.81
C VAL A 349 -32.97 -5.73 -10.53
N LEU A 350 -31.78 -5.58 -9.97
CA LEU A 350 -31.23 -4.29 -9.57
C LEU A 350 -30.88 -3.45 -10.81
N THR A 351 -31.47 -2.26 -10.90
CA THR A 351 -31.17 -1.27 -11.94
C THR A 351 -30.25 -0.17 -11.40
N LYS A 352 -29.63 0.61 -12.29
CA LYS A 352 -28.75 1.72 -11.87
C LYS A 352 -29.47 2.75 -10.98
N ALA A 353 -30.71 3.11 -11.34
CA ALA A 353 -31.53 4.06 -10.57
C ALA A 353 -31.91 3.55 -9.18
N ASP A 354 -31.97 2.23 -8.96
CA ASP A 354 -32.22 1.64 -7.64
C ASP A 354 -31.01 1.77 -6.70
N LEU A 355 -29.80 1.80 -7.26
CA LEU A 355 -28.54 1.78 -6.52
C LEU A 355 -27.97 3.18 -6.23
N GLU A 356 -28.31 4.20 -7.04
CA GLU A 356 -27.74 5.55 -6.97
C GLU A 356 -27.79 6.18 -5.56
N LYS A 357 -28.97 6.17 -4.92
CA LYS A 357 -29.14 6.75 -3.57
C LYS A 357 -28.45 5.91 -2.48
N PRO A 358 -28.60 4.58 -2.41
CA PRO A 358 -27.84 3.74 -1.48
C PRO A 358 -26.31 3.85 -1.63
N LEU A 359 -25.79 3.86 -2.87
CA LEU A 359 -24.34 3.99 -3.15
C LEU A 359 -23.79 5.33 -2.68
N LYS A 360 -24.53 6.43 -2.88
CA LYS A 360 -24.11 7.75 -2.39
C LYS A 360 -24.07 7.81 -0.85
N ALA A 361 -25.05 7.22 -0.18
CA ALA A 361 -25.04 7.11 1.28
C ALA A 361 -23.86 6.26 1.79
N MET A 362 -23.49 5.21 1.04
CA MET A 362 -22.31 4.39 1.34
C MET A 362 -21.00 5.15 1.10
N GLU A 363 -20.87 5.95 0.03
CA GLU A 363 -19.72 6.83 -0.20
C GLU A 363 -19.54 7.82 0.97
N GLU A 364 -20.62 8.49 1.38
CA GLU A 364 -20.63 9.42 2.50
C GLU A 364 -20.26 8.73 3.84
N HIS A 365 -20.69 7.48 4.06
CA HIS A 365 -20.29 6.66 5.20
C HIS A 365 -18.79 6.33 5.19
N LEU A 366 -18.26 5.84 4.05
CA LEU A 366 -16.82 5.52 3.91
C LEU A 366 -15.94 6.77 4.08
N LEU A 367 -16.35 7.92 3.53
CA LEU A 367 -15.67 9.20 3.75
C LEU A 367 -15.63 9.58 5.24
N LYS A 368 -16.74 9.41 5.96
CA LYS A 368 -16.81 9.64 7.42
C LYS A 368 -15.88 8.70 8.21
N LYS A 369 -15.63 7.48 7.70
CA LYS A 369 -14.67 6.52 8.25
C LYS A 369 -13.21 6.81 7.88
N ASN A 370 -12.90 7.99 7.34
CA ASN A 370 -11.57 8.41 6.88
C ASN A 370 -11.05 7.61 5.65
N VAL A 371 -11.95 7.07 4.81
CA VAL A 371 -11.57 6.55 3.49
C VAL A 371 -11.37 7.73 2.54
N ALA A 372 -10.28 7.75 1.78
CA ALA A 372 -10.03 8.77 0.76
C ALA A 372 -11.10 8.70 -0.35
N ARG A 373 -11.56 9.87 -0.83
CA ARG A 373 -12.61 9.95 -1.88
C ARG A 373 -12.30 9.11 -3.12
N GLU A 374 -11.05 9.11 -3.57
CA GLU A 374 -10.60 8.29 -4.71
C GLU A 374 -10.87 6.79 -4.49
N ALA A 375 -10.74 6.30 -3.26
CA ALA A 375 -11.02 4.91 -2.90
C ALA A 375 -12.53 4.66 -2.69
N ALA A 376 -13.23 5.55 -1.99
CA ALA A 376 -14.67 5.42 -1.75
C ALA A 376 -15.47 5.40 -3.07
N VAL A 377 -15.16 6.28 -4.02
CA VAL A 377 -15.81 6.32 -5.34
C VAL A 377 -15.53 5.05 -6.14
N ARG A 378 -14.26 4.61 -6.25
CA ARG A 378 -13.94 3.36 -6.99
C ARG A 378 -14.59 2.12 -6.37
N LEU A 379 -14.68 2.06 -5.04
CA LEU A 379 -15.42 1.00 -4.33
C LEU A 379 -16.90 1.00 -4.71
N CYS A 380 -17.56 2.17 -4.66
CA CYS A 380 -18.96 2.30 -5.08
C CYS A 380 -19.15 1.95 -6.57
N ASP A 381 -18.28 2.41 -7.48
CA ASP A 381 -18.33 2.06 -8.91
C ASP A 381 -18.15 0.56 -9.16
N GLY A 382 -17.24 -0.10 -8.43
CA GLY A 382 -17.03 -1.54 -8.52
C GLY A 382 -18.24 -2.33 -8.06
N VAL A 383 -18.82 -1.94 -6.92
CA VAL A 383 -20.03 -2.56 -6.36
C VAL A 383 -21.27 -2.29 -7.23
N GLU A 384 -21.41 -1.09 -7.82
CA GLU A 384 -22.46 -0.81 -8.81
C GLU A 384 -22.40 -1.80 -9.99
N LYS A 385 -21.20 -1.99 -10.56
CA LYS A 385 -20.98 -2.91 -11.69
C LYS A 385 -21.19 -4.39 -11.32
N GLU A 386 -20.99 -4.78 -10.07
CA GLU A 386 -21.33 -6.13 -9.58
C GLU A 386 -22.84 -6.32 -9.45
N LEU A 387 -23.54 -5.34 -8.88
CA LEU A 387 -24.95 -5.45 -8.52
C LEU A 387 -25.92 -5.20 -9.68
N ILE A 388 -25.58 -4.38 -10.68
CA ILE A 388 -26.45 -4.16 -11.86
C ILE A 388 -26.74 -5.49 -12.57
N GLY A 389 -28.03 -5.80 -12.72
CA GLY A 389 -28.52 -7.03 -13.34
C GLY A 389 -28.64 -8.22 -12.36
N LYS A 390 -28.09 -8.12 -11.14
CA LYS A 390 -28.25 -9.15 -10.10
C LYS A 390 -29.68 -9.11 -9.58
N LYS A 391 -30.29 -10.29 -9.40
CA LYS A 391 -31.61 -10.45 -8.78
C LYS A 391 -31.44 -10.58 -7.27
N THR A 392 -32.13 -9.75 -6.48
CA THR A 392 -32.10 -9.85 -5.01
C THR A 392 -32.75 -11.15 -4.54
N GLY A 393 -32.30 -11.69 -3.40
CA GLY A 393 -32.97 -12.80 -2.74
C GLY A 393 -34.43 -12.46 -2.37
N ASN A 394 -35.27 -13.48 -2.18
CA ASN A 394 -36.72 -13.30 -1.95
C ASN A 394 -37.07 -12.49 -0.68
N PHE A 395 -36.12 -12.25 0.23
CA PHE A 395 -36.27 -11.41 1.42
C PHE A 395 -35.07 -10.47 1.65
N GLU A 396 -34.29 -10.19 0.61
CA GLU A 396 -33.09 -9.35 0.70
C GLU A 396 -33.40 -7.90 0.30
N SER A 397 -33.04 -6.93 1.16
CA SER A 397 -33.14 -5.51 0.83
C SER A 397 -31.97 -5.06 -0.04
N ILE A 398 -32.17 -3.98 -0.79
CA ILE A 398 -31.11 -3.36 -1.61
C ILE A 398 -29.91 -2.98 -0.74
N ASP A 399 -30.16 -2.41 0.45
CA ASP A 399 -29.11 -2.05 1.41
C ASP A 399 -28.35 -3.27 1.95
N SER A 400 -29.01 -4.42 2.14
CA SER A 400 -28.35 -5.67 2.55
C SER A 400 -27.46 -6.24 1.45
N ALA A 401 -27.96 -6.27 0.20
CA ALA A 401 -27.19 -6.70 -0.96
C ALA A 401 -25.97 -5.79 -1.19
N LEU A 402 -26.18 -4.47 -1.07
CA LEU A 402 -25.13 -3.45 -1.16
C LEU A 402 -24.07 -3.62 -0.07
N ARG A 403 -24.49 -3.78 1.19
CA ARG A 403 -23.59 -4.01 2.32
C ARG A 403 -22.73 -5.24 2.09
N THR A 404 -23.33 -6.36 1.67
CA THR A 404 -22.61 -7.63 1.44
C THR A 404 -21.59 -7.50 0.30
N ALA A 405 -21.94 -6.84 -0.81
CA ALA A 405 -21.01 -6.59 -1.91
C ALA A 405 -19.88 -5.61 -1.53
N MET A 406 -20.17 -4.60 -0.72
CA MET A 406 -19.17 -3.68 -0.18
C MET A 406 -18.22 -4.38 0.81
N GLU A 407 -18.74 -5.20 1.73
CA GLU A 407 -17.92 -6.04 2.61
C GLU A 407 -17.01 -6.98 1.80
N SER A 408 -17.53 -7.62 0.74
CA SER A 408 -16.73 -8.45 -0.18
C SER A 408 -15.61 -7.64 -0.84
N SER A 409 -15.92 -6.45 -1.36
CA SER A 409 -14.95 -5.58 -2.03
C SER A 409 -13.86 -5.06 -1.09
N LEU A 410 -14.22 -4.67 0.13
CA LEU A 410 -13.27 -4.27 1.17
C LEU A 410 -12.38 -5.43 1.62
N ARG A 411 -12.92 -6.65 1.75
CA ARG A 411 -12.13 -7.87 2.02
C ARG A 411 -11.15 -8.15 0.88
N LYS A 412 -11.57 -8.07 -0.39
CA LYS A 412 -10.70 -8.23 -1.57
C LYS A 412 -9.52 -7.25 -1.57
N ILE A 413 -9.73 -5.99 -1.20
CA ILE A 413 -8.66 -4.98 -1.13
C ILE A 413 -7.71 -5.24 0.04
N LEU A 414 -8.23 -5.52 1.23
CA LEU A 414 -7.39 -5.67 2.43
C LEU A 414 -6.70 -7.03 2.57
N THR A 415 -7.10 -8.03 1.79
CA THR A 415 -6.45 -9.35 1.78
C THR A 415 -5.19 -9.29 0.90
N PRO A 416 -3.99 -9.56 1.44
CA PRO A 416 -2.75 -9.54 0.66
C PRO A 416 -2.74 -10.66 -0.38
N THR A 417 -2.24 -10.37 -1.58
CA THR A 417 -2.05 -11.35 -2.66
C THR A 417 -0.73 -12.13 -2.54
N SER A 418 0.17 -11.68 -1.66
CA SER A 418 1.46 -12.30 -1.34
C SER A 418 1.50 -12.79 0.10
N SER A 419 2.39 -13.74 0.40
CA SER A 419 2.63 -14.18 1.77
C SER A 419 3.27 -13.05 2.59
N LEU A 420 2.80 -12.88 3.83
CA LEU A 420 3.36 -11.95 4.81
C LEU A 420 4.16 -12.67 5.91
N ASP A 421 4.56 -13.93 5.67
CA ASP A 421 5.29 -14.77 6.62
C ASP A 421 6.77 -14.35 6.71
N LEU A 422 7.01 -13.27 7.46
CA LEU A 422 8.32 -12.66 7.64
C LEU A 422 9.34 -13.62 8.28
N LEU A 423 8.90 -14.50 9.19
CA LEU A 423 9.79 -15.44 9.89
C LEU A 423 10.35 -16.46 8.90
N ARG A 424 9.50 -17.04 8.05
CA ARG A 424 9.90 -17.98 7.00
C ARG A 424 10.77 -17.33 5.93
N GLU A 425 10.50 -16.06 5.58
CA GLU A 425 11.36 -15.32 4.66
C GLU A 425 12.76 -15.08 5.23
N ILE A 426 12.87 -14.75 6.52
CA ILE A 426 14.16 -14.63 7.22
C ILE A 426 14.88 -15.97 7.22
N GLU A 427 14.22 -17.06 7.63
CA GLU A 427 14.81 -18.41 7.67
C GLU A 427 15.34 -18.85 6.30
N ALA A 428 14.63 -18.56 5.20
CA ALA A 428 15.06 -18.90 3.85
C ALA A 428 16.34 -18.17 3.38
N VAL A 429 16.74 -17.09 4.07
CA VAL A 429 17.94 -16.28 3.80
C VAL A 429 19.06 -16.57 4.81
N THR A 430 18.73 -16.82 6.08
CA THR A 430 19.70 -17.09 7.15
C THR A 430 20.11 -18.57 7.22
N SER A 431 19.22 -19.48 6.81
CA SER A 431 19.42 -20.93 6.76
C SER A 431 19.05 -21.51 5.39
N PRO A 432 19.75 -21.11 4.30
CA PRO A 432 19.40 -21.54 2.94
C PRO A 432 19.59 -23.06 2.76
N SER A 433 18.56 -23.74 2.27
CA SER A 433 18.57 -25.20 2.01
C SER A 433 19.40 -25.63 0.79
N SER A 434 19.83 -24.69 -0.05
CA SER A 434 20.65 -24.95 -1.24
C SER A 434 22.08 -24.46 -1.02
N THR A 435 23.04 -25.34 -1.29
CA THR A 435 24.49 -25.06 -1.22
C THR A 435 24.96 -23.96 -2.18
N GLN A 436 24.13 -23.55 -3.15
CA GLN A 436 24.41 -22.43 -4.04
C GLN A 436 24.13 -21.05 -3.45
N LYS A 437 23.38 -20.97 -2.34
CA LYS A 437 23.07 -19.71 -1.64
C LYS A 437 23.93 -19.59 -0.39
N GLN A 438 24.66 -18.48 -0.28
CA GLN A 438 25.40 -18.15 0.94
C GLN A 438 24.44 -17.56 2.00
N ARG A 439 24.65 -17.90 3.28
CA ARG A 439 24.01 -17.23 4.41
C ARG A 439 24.38 -15.75 4.40
N ARG A 440 23.39 -14.90 4.61
CA ARG A 440 23.55 -13.46 4.85
C ARG A 440 22.46 -12.98 5.82
N PRO A 441 22.57 -11.80 6.44
CA PRO A 441 21.44 -11.21 7.14
C PRO A 441 20.29 -10.91 6.17
N TYR A 442 19.07 -10.99 6.69
CA TYR A 442 17.86 -10.45 6.08
C TYR A 442 17.76 -8.95 6.40
N VAL A 443 17.55 -8.10 5.41
CA VAL A 443 17.66 -6.63 5.56
C VAL A 443 16.29 -5.97 5.44
N ILE A 444 15.82 -5.34 6.52
CA ILE A 444 14.55 -4.62 6.59
C ILE A 444 14.81 -3.13 6.75
N SER A 445 14.26 -2.31 5.87
CA SER A 445 14.33 -0.85 5.95
C SER A 445 12.98 -0.25 6.34
N ILE A 446 13.01 0.69 7.29
CA ILE A 446 11.83 1.42 7.75
C ILE A 446 11.88 2.86 7.23
N VAL A 447 10.88 3.25 6.45
CA VAL A 447 10.81 4.58 5.79
C VAL A 447 9.47 5.29 6.07
N GLY A 448 9.34 6.55 5.67
CA GLY A 448 8.13 7.35 5.86
C GLY A 448 8.43 8.81 6.25
N VAL A 449 7.38 9.58 6.52
CA VAL A 449 7.51 11.01 6.85
C VAL A 449 7.97 11.26 8.29
N ASN A 450 7.96 12.53 8.72
CA ASN A 450 8.29 12.91 10.10
C ASN A 450 7.11 12.61 11.05
N GLY A 451 7.39 12.25 12.31
CA GLY A 451 6.36 12.12 13.35
C GLY A 451 5.50 10.85 13.34
N VAL A 452 5.58 10.01 12.30
CA VAL A 452 4.78 8.77 12.17
C VAL A 452 5.26 7.57 13.01
N GLY A 453 6.30 7.75 13.84
CA GLY A 453 6.78 6.71 14.77
C GLY A 453 7.65 5.60 14.14
N LYS A 454 8.55 5.95 13.19
CA LYS A 454 9.47 4.99 12.53
C LYS A 454 10.35 4.23 13.52
N SER A 455 11.23 4.92 14.26
CA SER A 455 12.15 4.32 15.25
C SER A 455 11.41 3.50 16.31
N THR A 456 10.22 3.94 16.74
CA THR A 456 9.38 3.21 17.71
C THR A 456 8.87 1.89 17.13
N ASN A 457 8.28 1.89 15.93
CA ASN A 457 7.77 0.65 15.33
C ASN A 457 8.91 -0.27 14.84
N LEU A 458 10.07 0.27 14.45
CA LEU A 458 11.28 -0.52 14.24
C LEU A 458 11.69 -1.26 15.51
N SER A 459 11.62 -0.59 16.67
CA SER A 459 11.95 -1.19 17.97
C SER A 459 10.94 -2.27 18.39
N LYS A 460 9.65 -2.11 18.05
CA LYS A 460 8.63 -3.17 18.20
C LYS A 460 8.91 -4.38 17.30
N ILE A 461 9.33 -4.16 16.05
CA ILE A 461 9.74 -5.24 15.14
C ILE A 461 11.00 -5.93 15.67
N CYS A 462 11.97 -5.18 16.20
CA CYS A 462 13.14 -5.75 16.86
C CYS A 462 12.73 -6.64 18.04
N PHE A 463 11.82 -6.18 18.89
CA PHE A 463 11.25 -6.98 19.98
C PHE A 463 10.60 -8.28 19.48
N PHE A 464 9.73 -8.20 18.47
CA PHE A 464 9.10 -9.38 17.85
C PHE A 464 10.12 -10.39 17.31
N LEU A 465 11.22 -9.92 16.71
CA LEU A 465 12.30 -10.78 16.20
C LEU A 465 13.15 -11.40 17.33
N LEU A 466 13.40 -10.65 18.41
CA LEU A 466 14.08 -11.16 19.61
C LEU A 466 13.28 -12.28 20.28
N GLN A 467 11.95 -12.14 20.38
CA GLN A 467 11.05 -13.20 20.88
C GLN A 467 11.08 -14.49 20.02
N ASN A 468 11.52 -14.38 18.77
CA ASN A 468 11.77 -15.50 17.85
C ASN A 468 13.25 -15.95 17.83
N ASN A 469 14.04 -15.53 18.81
CA ASN A 469 15.46 -15.88 19.02
C ASN A 469 16.45 -15.43 17.92
N TYR A 470 16.08 -14.47 17.07
CA TYR A 470 17.02 -13.93 16.09
C TYR A 470 18.07 -13.01 16.71
N ARG A 471 19.25 -12.96 16.07
CA ARG A 471 20.27 -11.93 16.30
C ARG A 471 19.98 -10.72 15.40
N VAL A 472 19.65 -9.58 15.98
CA VAL A 472 19.20 -8.37 15.28
C VAL A 472 20.21 -7.23 15.41
N LEU A 473 20.63 -6.66 14.29
CA LEU A 473 21.42 -5.43 14.25
C LEU A 473 20.53 -4.25 13.89
N ILE A 474 20.40 -3.26 14.77
CA ILE A 474 19.73 -1.99 14.47
C ILE A 474 20.75 -1.05 13.82
N ALA A 475 20.44 -0.46 12.67
CA ALA A 475 21.30 0.49 11.96
C ALA A 475 20.71 1.91 12.02
N ALA A 476 21.36 2.80 12.74
CA ALA A 476 20.95 4.20 12.90
C ALA A 476 21.32 5.03 11.66
N CYS A 477 20.42 5.08 10.67
CA CYS A 477 20.60 5.84 9.42
C CYS A 477 19.80 7.16 9.40
N ASP A 478 19.14 7.55 10.49
CA ASP A 478 18.68 8.93 10.73
C ASP A 478 19.85 9.80 11.23
N THR A 479 20.76 10.14 10.32
CA THR A 479 21.96 10.94 10.58
C THR A 479 21.72 12.45 10.55
N PHE A 480 20.46 12.89 10.41
CA PHE A 480 20.08 14.30 10.23
C PHE A 480 19.30 14.88 11.41
N ARG A 481 18.38 14.12 12.02
CA ARG A 481 17.56 14.61 13.14
C ARG A 481 18.32 14.47 14.46
N SER A 482 18.59 15.60 15.13
CA SER A 482 19.15 15.60 16.48
C SER A 482 18.31 14.74 17.45
N GLY A 483 18.97 13.97 18.29
CA GLY A 483 18.36 13.02 19.23
C GLY A 483 17.88 11.69 18.61
N ALA A 484 17.93 11.50 17.29
CA ALA A 484 17.49 10.25 16.65
C ALA A 484 18.40 9.05 17.00
N VAL A 485 19.71 9.28 17.06
CA VAL A 485 20.68 8.24 17.43
C VAL A 485 20.53 7.89 18.92
N GLU A 486 20.39 8.90 19.79
CA GLU A 486 20.12 8.73 21.22
C GLU A 486 18.82 7.96 21.46
N GLN A 487 17.76 8.25 20.70
CA GLN A 487 16.48 7.52 20.76
C GLN A 487 16.68 6.02 20.49
N LEU A 488 17.42 5.67 19.42
CA LEU A 488 17.73 4.27 19.12
C LEU A 488 18.67 3.65 20.15
N ARG A 489 19.60 4.41 20.74
CA ARG A 489 20.50 3.94 21.81
C ARG A 489 19.74 3.55 23.07
N VAL A 490 18.73 4.33 23.46
CA VAL A 490 17.81 3.98 24.57
C VAL A 490 17.00 2.73 24.22
N HIS A 491 16.45 2.63 23.00
CA HIS A 491 15.72 1.43 22.58
C HIS A 491 16.60 0.18 22.59
N ALA A 492 17.80 0.24 22.01
CA ALA A 492 18.77 -0.85 22.00
C ALA A 492 19.14 -1.28 23.42
N ARG A 493 19.48 -0.35 24.33
CA ARG A 493 19.78 -0.67 25.73
C ARG A 493 18.65 -1.43 26.41
N ASN A 494 17.41 -0.93 26.29
CA ASN A 494 16.25 -1.53 26.93
C ASN A 494 15.90 -2.90 26.30
N LEU A 495 16.09 -3.07 25.00
CA LEU A 495 15.89 -4.35 24.31
C LEU A 495 16.99 -5.37 24.63
N THR A 496 18.25 -4.94 24.81
CA THR A 496 19.35 -5.81 25.30
C THR A 496 19.06 -6.31 26.71
N GLU A 497 18.60 -5.42 27.60
CA GLU A 497 18.25 -5.78 28.98
C GLU A 497 17.05 -6.75 29.03
N LEU A 498 16.01 -6.51 28.22
CA LEU A 498 14.86 -7.42 28.10
C LEU A 498 15.27 -8.78 27.53
N SER A 499 16.05 -8.79 26.44
CA SER A 499 16.61 -9.98 25.80
C SER A 499 17.39 -10.85 26.80
N ALA A 500 18.20 -10.23 27.66
CA ALA A 500 18.93 -10.92 28.72
C ALA A 500 18.01 -11.45 29.84
N ARG A 501 17.00 -10.68 30.27
CA ARG A 501 16.03 -11.08 31.32
C ARG A 501 15.16 -12.25 30.89
N GLU A 502 14.70 -12.28 29.65
CA GLU A 502 13.82 -13.32 29.10
C GLU A 502 14.61 -14.47 28.44
N ASN A 503 15.93 -14.34 28.32
CA ASN A 503 16.83 -15.29 27.64
C ASN A 503 16.41 -15.57 26.18
N VAL A 504 16.16 -14.48 25.42
CA VAL A 504 15.69 -14.52 24.03
C VAL A 504 16.54 -13.64 23.10
N GLY A 505 16.95 -14.20 21.96
CA GLY A 505 17.65 -13.48 20.88
C GLY A 505 18.91 -12.71 21.29
N HIS A 506 19.31 -11.74 20.48
CA HIS A 506 20.37 -10.77 20.80
C HIS A 506 20.21 -9.49 19.96
N VAL A 507 20.50 -8.31 20.51
CA VAL A 507 20.44 -7.03 19.80
C VAL A 507 21.69 -6.17 19.99
N GLU A 508 22.12 -5.54 18.90
CA GLU A 508 23.20 -4.55 18.87
C GLU A 508 22.79 -3.30 18.06
N LEU A 509 23.39 -2.14 18.34
CA LEU A 509 23.20 -0.89 17.61
C LEU A 509 24.45 -0.51 16.81
N TYR A 510 24.29 -0.36 15.51
CA TYR A 510 25.28 0.20 14.60
C TYR A 510 25.00 1.69 14.34
N GLU A 511 25.94 2.56 14.70
CA GLU A 511 25.88 4.00 14.49
C GLU A 511 27.22 4.58 13.99
N LYS A 512 27.17 5.72 13.27
CA LYS A 512 28.36 6.51 12.87
C LYS A 512 28.25 8.00 13.23
N GLY A 513 27.35 8.32 14.15
CA GLY A 513 27.01 9.69 14.54
C GLY A 513 26.34 10.51 13.42
N TYR A 514 26.23 11.81 13.66
CA TYR A 514 25.52 12.76 12.81
C TYR A 514 26.29 13.19 11.55
N GLY A 515 25.56 13.69 10.55
CA GLY A 515 26.12 14.28 9.32
C GLY A 515 26.75 13.30 8.34
N LYS A 516 26.59 11.99 8.55
CA LYS A 516 27.06 10.94 7.62
C LYS A 516 26.01 10.64 6.55
N ASP A 517 26.45 10.19 5.38
CA ASP A 517 25.54 9.72 4.33
C ASP A 517 24.85 8.41 4.74
N ALA A 518 23.53 8.47 4.92
CA ALA A 518 22.70 7.34 5.34
C ALA A 518 22.84 6.11 4.43
N ALA A 519 23.05 6.29 3.12
CA ALA A 519 23.24 5.17 2.19
C ALA A 519 24.55 4.40 2.46
N ASN A 520 25.61 5.11 2.86
CA ASN A 520 26.89 4.49 3.23
C ASN A 520 26.78 3.83 4.61
N VAL A 521 26.16 4.49 5.60
CA VAL A 521 25.96 3.91 6.94
C VAL A 521 25.19 2.59 6.84
N ALA A 522 24.13 2.54 6.03
CA ALA A 522 23.34 1.32 5.81
C ALA A 522 24.16 0.20 5.14
N LYS A 523 24.93 0.51 4.08
CA LYS A 523 25.81 -0.46 3.41
C LYS A 523 26.84 -1.06 4.38
N ASP A 524 27.44 -0.20 5.20
CA ASP A 524 28.46 -0.61 6.16
C ASP A 524 27.84 -1.44 7.31
N ALA A 525 26.62 -1.10 7.74
CA ALA A 525 25.86 -1.88 8.72
C ALA A 525 25.48 -3.28 8.20
N VAL A 526 25.02 -3.40 6.94
CA VAL A 526 24.74 -4.71 6.31
C VAL A 526 26.00 -5.55 6.22
N SER A 527 27.13 -4.93 5.84
CA SER A 527 28.44 -5.59 5.78
C SER A 527 28.92 -6.06 7.16
N TYR A 528 28.73 -5.24 8.20
CA TYR A 528 29.02 -5.57 9.59
C TYR A 528 28.11 -6.68 10.12
N GLY A 529 26.82 -6.64 9.81
CA GLY A 529 25.84 -7.68 10.16
C GLY A 529 26.22 -9.05 9.60
N ALA A 530 26.63 -9.09 8.33
CA ALA A 530 27.14 -10.30 7.69
C ALA A 530 28.44 -10.81 8.36
N ALA A 531 29.41 -9.94 8.61
CA ALA A 531 30.68 -10.32 9.22
C ALA A 531 30.54 -10.88 10.66
N ASN A 532 29.55 -10.40 11.42
CA ASN A 532 29.31 -10.80 12.82
C ASN A 532 28.20 -11.85 12.99
N ASN A 533 27.72 -12.43 11.89
CA ASN A 533 26.66 -13.45 11.83
C ASN A 533 25.33 -13.02 12.49
N PHE A 534 24.90 -11.78 12.26
CA PHE A 534 23.54 -11.35 12.56
C PHE A 534 22.54 -11.96 11.56
N ASP A 535 21.35 -12.26 12.03
CA ASP A 535 20.27 -12.86 11.24
C ASP A 535 19.44 -11.79 10.53
N VAL A 536 19.22 -10.65 11.19
CA VAL A 536 18.44 -9.53 10.65
C VAL A 536 19.16 -8.21 10.84
N VAL A 537 19.13 -7.32 9.84
CA VAL A 537 19.52 -5.91 9.96
C VAL A 537 18.28 -5.02 9.80
N LEU A 538 17.96 -4.23 10.82
CA LEU A 538 16.85 -3.29 10.84
C LEU A 538 17.37 -1.86 10.64
N ILE A 539 17.04 -1.23 9.52
CA ILE A 539 17.52 0.10 9.17
C ILE A 539 16.46 1.16 9.49
N ASP A 540 16.73 2.04 10.46
CA ASP A 540 15.91 3.23 10.71
C ASP A 540 16.39 4.38 9.83
N THR A 541 15.48 5.02 9.09
CA THR A 541 15.83 6.11 8.17
C THR A 541 15.29 7.45 8.66
N ALA A 542 16.00 8.54 8.31
CA ALA A 542 15.49 9.90 8.52
C ALA A 542 14.09 10.07 7.91
N GLY A 543 13.20 10.77 8.63
CA GLY A 543 11.89 11.13 8.08
C GLY A 543 12.04 12.16 6.97
N ARG A 544 11.31 11.94 5.86
CA ARG A 544 11.43 12.77 4.65
C ARG A 544 10.10 13.43 4.33
N ARG A 545 10.13 14.67 3.86
CA ARG A 545 8.93 15.30 3.29
C ARG A 545 8.70 14.68 1.91
N HIS A 546 7.54 14.07 1.70
CA HIS A 546 7.21 13.32 0.48
C HIS A 546 7.21 14.18 -0.80
N ASN A 547 7.18 15.50 -0.65
CA ASN A 547 7.23 16.50 -1.73
C ASN A 547 8.62 17.13 -1.94
N ASP A 548 9.64 16.74 -1.17
CA ASP A 548 11.01 17.24 -1.34
C ASP A 548 11.82 16.28 -2.22
N GLN A 549 11.96 16.63 -3.50
CA GLN A 549 12.69 15.83 -4.48
C GLN A 549 14.15 15.54 -4.09
N ARG A 550 14.83 16.43 -3.34
CA ARG A 550 16.22 16.20 -2.92
C ARG A 550 16.31 15.12 -1.85
N LEU A 551 15.35 15.10 -0.93
CA LEU A 551 15.26 14.05 0.08
C LEU A 551 14.83 12.72 -0.57
N MET A 552 13.89 12.75 -1.51
CA MET A 552 13.38 11.54 -2.14
C MET A 552 14.40 10.90 -3.10
N SER A 553 15.14 11.67 -3.91
CA SER A 553 16.13 11.13 -4.86
C SER A 553 17.29 10.36 -4.22
N SER A 554 17.56 10.59 -2.92
CA SER A 554 18.56 9.82 -2.17
C SER A 554 18.10 8.39 -1.81
N LEU A 555 16.80 8.08 -1.91
CA LEU A 555 16.24 6.76 -1.60
C LEU A 555 16.64 5.70 -2.64
N GLU A 556 16.74 6.07 -3.92
CA GLU A 556 17.25 5.17 -4.97
C GLU A 556 18.71 4.74 -4.69
N LYS A 557 19.58 5.69 -4.32
CA LYS A 557 20.96 5.39 -3.90
C LYS A 557 20.98 4.46 -2.68
N PHE A 558 20.15 4.75 -1.68
CA PHE A 558 20.00 3.94 -0.47
C PHE A 558 19.59 2.49 -0.81
N ALA A 559 18.55 2.29 -1.63
CA ALA A 559 18.09 0.95 -2.01
C ALA A 559 19.16 0.17 -2.78
N LYS A 560 19.91 0.84 -3.68
CA LYS A 560 21.05 0.23 -4.39
C LYS A 560 22.21 -0.17 -3.47
N PHE A 561 22.44 0.57 -2.39
CA PHE A 561 23.58 0.38 -1.48
C PHE A 561 23.30 -0.57 -0.33
N ALA A 562 22.10 -0.53 0.24
CA ALA A 562 21.67 -1.38 1.35
C ALA A 562 21.02 -2.70 0.90
N GLN A 563 20.50 -2.76 -0.34
CA GLN A 563 19.81 -3.92 -0.93
C GLN A 563 18.77 -4.58 0.01
N PRO A 564 17.79 -3.81 0.54
CA PRO A 564 16.84 -4.33 1.51
C PRO A 564 15.89 -5.39 0.91
N ASP A 565 15.77 -6.52 1.60
CA ASP A 565 14.80 -7.59 1.34
C ASP A 565 13.37 -7.09 1.53
N LYS A 566 13.13 -6.24 2.55
CA LYS A 566 11.86 -5.53 2.75
C LYS A 566 12.08 -4.04 2.98
N ILE A 567 11.25 -3.22 2.34
CA ILE A 567 11.07 -1.81 2.63
C ILE A 567 9.65 -1.62 3.14
N PHE A 568 9.51 -1.33 4.42
CA PHE A 568 8.22 -1.00 5.03
C PHE A 568 8.10 0.51 5.21
N MET A 569 7.01 1.08 4.69
CA MET A 569 6.66 2.47 4.96
C MET A 569 5.75 2.56 6.18
N VAL A 570 6.11 3.40 7.14
CA VAL A 570 5.26 3.74 8.28
C VAL A 570 4.32 4.87 7.90
N GLY A 571 3.02 4.57 7.92
CA GLY A 571 1.93 5.54 7.81
C GLY A 571 1.29 5.79 9.17
N GLU A 572 0.50 6.85 9.29
CA GLU A 572 -0.24 7.19 10.52
C GLU A 572 -1.74 7.07 10.27
N ALA A 573 -2.45 6.33 11.13
CA ALA A 573 -3.88 6.03 10.94
C ALA A 573 -4.76 7.28 10.81
N LEU A 574 -4.43 8.36 11.54
CA LEU A 574 -5.16 9.63 11.51
C LEU A 574 -5.12 10.34 10.14
N VAL A 575 -4.07 10.13 9.36
CA VAL A 575 -3.78 10.91 8.15
C VAL A 575 -4.36 10.21 6.93
N GLY A 576 -5.61 10.52 6.57
CA GLY A 576 -6.33 9.84 5.48
C GLY A 576 -5.77 10.10 4.08
N THR A 577 -6.07 11.27 3.51
CA THR A 577 -5.77 11.58 2.10
C THR A 577 -4.28 11.84 1.83
N ASP A 578 -3.55 12.46 2.75
CA ASP A 578 -2.12 12.76 2.55
C ASP A 578 -1.26 11.48 2.58
N SER A 579 -1.63 10.45 3.35
CA SER A 579 -0.92 9.17 3.37
C SER A 579 -0.94 8.44 2.00
N VAL A 580 -1.98 8.65 1.19
CA VAL A 580 -2.05 8.12 -0.17
C VAL A 580 -0.98 8.75 -1.07
N MET A 581 -0.85 10.07 -1.03
CA MET A 581 0.18 10.78 -1.81
C MET A 581 1.58 10.49 -1.29
N GLN A 582 1.75 10.40 0.04
CA GLN A 582 3.01 9.93 0.63
C GLN A 582 3.39 8.54 0.08
N ALA A 583 2.46 7.57 0.10
CA ALA A 583 2.74 6.20 -0.32
C ALA A 583 3.13 6.10 -1.80
N ARG A 584 2.43 6.81 -2.69
CA ARG A 584 2.79 6.91 -4.12
C ARG A 584 4.20 7.47 -4.31
N ASN A 585 4.47 8.64 -3.72
CA ASN A 585 5.76 9.31 -3.86
C ASN A 585 6.93 8.50 -3.27
N PHE A 586 6.73 7.80 -2.14
CA PHE A 586 7.74 6.89 -1.59
C PHE A 586 8.00 5.68 -2.48
N ASN A 587 6.95 5.08 -3.05
CA ASN A 587 7.09 3.92 -3.94
C ASN A 587 7.85 4.30 -5.23
N GLU A 588 7.56 5.46 -5.82
CA GLU A 588 8.24 5.97 -7.03
C GLU A 588 9.72 6.32 -6.77
N ALA A 589 10.05 6.84 -5.59
CA ALA A 589 11.39 7.35 -5.25
C ALA A 589 12.49 6.28 -5.13
N PHE A 590 12.14 5.00 -5.12
CA PHE A 590 13.11 3.89 -5.12
C PHE A 590 13.55 3.47 -6.54
N GLY A 591 12.94 4.02 -7.59
CA GLY A 591 13.29 3.79 -8.98
C GLY A 591 12.69 2.51 -9.58
N THR A 592 12.93 2.26 -10.87
CA THR A 592 12.21 1.25 -11.67
C THR A 592 12.49 -0.22 -11.32
N GLY A 593 13.29 -0.50 -10.30
CA GLY A 593 13.68 -1.85 -9.89
C GLY A 593 13.37 -2.20 -8.43
N ARG A 594 12.82 -1.27 -7.64
CA ARG A 594 12.48 -1.50 -6.23
C ARG A 594 11.29 -0.63 -5.85
N GLY A 595 10.34 -1.20 -5.12
CA GLY A 595 9.23 -0.46 -4.50
C GLY A 595 9.19 -0.70 -2.99
N LEU A 596 8.09 -0.28 -2.37
CA LEU A 596 7.69 -0.66 -1.02
C LEU A 596 7.06 -2.07 -1.03
N ASP A 597 7.31 -2.88 -0.01
CA ASP A 597 6.73 -4.24 0.11
C ASP A 597 5.58 -4.32 1.10
N GLY A 598 5.43 -3.31 1.95
CA GLY A 598 4.39 -3.31 2.98
C GLY A 598 4.26 -1.99 3.72
N PHE A 599 3.11 -1.82 4.37
CA PHE A 599 2.85 -0.72 5.30
C PHE A 599 2.86 -1.18 6.75
N ILE A 600 3.35 -0.30 7.62
CA ILE A 600 3.13 -0.36 9.06
C ILE A 600 2.26 0.82 9.42
N ILE A 601 1.07 0.60 9.97
CA ILE A 601 0.15 1.69 10.29
C ILE A 601 0.22 1.98 11.79
N SER A 602 0.76 3.15 12.14
CA SER A 602 0.94 3.58 13.52
C SER A 602 -0.26 4.36 14.07
N LYS A 603 -0.31 4.46 15.40
CA LYS A 603 -1.33 5.20 16.16
C LYS A 603 -2.75 4.69 15.92
N CYS A 604 -2.92 3.38 15.67
CA CYS A 604 -4.24 2.78 15.44
C CYS A 604 -5.16 2.87 16.67
N ASP A 605 -4.56 2.99 17.86
CA ASP A 605 -5.21 3.30 19.14
C ASP A 605 -5.93 4.67 19.16
N THR A 606 -5.51 5.62 18.31
CA THR A 606 -6.00 7.01 18.35
C THR A 606 -7.21 7.29 17.45
N VAL A 607 -7.55 6.39 16.50
CA VAL A 607 -8.56 6.66 15.46
C VAL A 607 -9.96 6.13 15.77
N GLY A 608 -10.12 5.30 16.80
CA GLY A 608 -11.40 4.66 17.12
C GLY A 608 -11.90 3.79 15.96
N ASP A 609 -12.99 4.20 15.32
CA ASP A 609 -13.59 3.51 14.17
C ASP A 609 -13.19 4.08 12.79
N MET A 610 -12.38 5.15 12.75
CA MET A 610 -11.95 5.83 11.53
C MET A 610 -10.75 5.15 10.86
N VAL A 611 -10.87 3.85 10.57
CA VAL A 611 -9.79 3.01 10.02
C VAL A 611 -9.67 3.05 8.49
N GLY A 612 -10.33 4.00 7.81
CA GLY A 612 -10.39 4.11 6.35
C GLY A 612 -9.05 4.41 5.66
N THR A 613 -8.07 4.93 6.39
CA THR A 613 -6.68 5.09 5.91
C THR A 613 -6.09 3.76 5.45
N LEU A 614 -6.42 2.65 6.13
CA LEU A 614 -5.96 1.29 5.79
C LEU A 614 -6.34 0.94 4.34
N VAL A 615 -7.63 1.03 4.03
CA VAL A 615 -8.17 0.76 2.69
C VAL A 615 -7.60 1.73 1.67
N SER A 616 -7.49 3.01 2.03
CA SER A 616 -7.02 4.06 1.12
C SER A 616 -5.60 3.81 0.63
N MET A 617 -4.69 3.42 1.53
CA MET A 617 -3.29 3.14 1.19
C MET A 617 -3.15 1.88 0.32
N VAL A 618 -3.83 0.79 0.68
CA VAL A 618 -3.77 -0.47 -0.09
C VAL A 618 -4.42 -0.30 -1.46
N HIS A 619 -5.62 0.29 -1.54
CA HIS A 619 -6.31 0.56 -2.82
C HIS A 619 -5.50 1.47 -3.75
N ALA A 620 -4.80 2.48 -3.22
CA ALA A 620 -4.09 3.45 -4.04
C ALA A 620 -2.74 2.95 -4.58
N THR A 621 -2.23 1.82 -4.08
CA THR A 621 -0.86 1.35 -4.36
C THR A 621 -0.70 -0.15 -4.61
N GLY A 622 -1.66 -0.99 -4.21
CA GLY A 622 -1.56 -2.46 -4.24
C GLY A 622 -0.66 -3.07 -3.15
N ILE A 623 -0.03 -2.25 -2.30
CA ILE A 623 0.92 -2.70 -1.28
C ILE A 623 0.15 -3.12 0.00
N PRO A 624 0.43 -4.29 0.59
CA PRO A 624 -0.30 -4.80 1.76
C PRO A 624 0.09 -4.08 3.06
N ILE A 625 -0.78 -4.15 4.06
CA ILE A 625 -0.47 -3.75 5.44
C ILE A 625 0.06 -4.98 6.17
N VAL A 626 1.25 -4.86 6.77
CA VAL A 626 1.94 -5.97 7.44
C VAL A 626 1.72 -5.92 8.95
N PHE A 627 1.83 -4.73 9.54
CA PHE A 627 1.68 -4.54 10.98
C PHE A 627 0.85 -3.30 11.34
N LEU A 628 0.15 -3.39 12.48
CA LEU A 628 -0.56 -2.28 13.12
C LEU A 628 0.13 -1.94 14.44
N GLY A 629 0.49 -0.67 14.63
CA GLY A 629 1.00 -0.13 15.88
C GLY A 629 -0.13 0.46 16.71
N VAL A 630 -0.42 -0.17 17.86
CA VAL A 630 -1.63 0.07 18.69
C VAL A 630 -1.30 0.70 20.06
N GLY A 631 -0.21 1.48 20.13
CA GLY A 631 0.30 2.05 21.38
C GLY A 631 1.80 2.40 21.29
N GLN A 632 2.46 2.54 22.44
CA GLN A 632 3.87 2.98 22.53
C GLN A 632 4.84 1.92 23.08
N HIS A 633 4.37 0.88 23.75
CA HIS A 633 5.20 -0.19 24.31
C HIS A 633 5.67 -1.17 23.22
N TYR A 634 6.71 -1.96 23.50
CA TYR A 634 7.26 -2.91 22.53
C TYR A 634 6.26 -3.99 22.11
N GLY A 635 5.39 -4.40 23.04
CA GLY A 635 4.31 -5.34 22.78
C GLY A 635 3.15 -4.78 21.94
N ASP A 636 3.10 -3.47 21.65
CA ASP A 636 1.95 -2.82 20.98
C ASP A 636 2.02 -2.94 19.44
N LEU A 637 2.27 -4.15 18.95
CA LEU A 637 2.34 -4.51 17.53
C LEU A 637 1.36 -5.66 17.25
N ARG A 638 0.58 -5.56 16.17
CA ARG A 638 -0.47 -6.55 15.81
C ARG A 638 -0.46 -6.87 14.32
N GLY A 639 -0.98 -8.05 13.98
CA GLY A 639 -1.37 -8.37 12.61
C GLY A 639 -2.67 -7.67 12.19
N LEU A 640 -2.86 -7.47 10.88
CA LEU A 640 -4.11 -6.94 10.33
C LEU A 640 -5.17 -8.05 10.23
N SER A 641 -6.14 -8.02 11.14
CA SER A 641 -7.36 -8.79 10.96
C SER A 641 -8.28 -8.10 9.94
N VAL A 642 -8.37 -8.68 8.74
CA VAL A 642 -9.27 -8.19 7.68
C VAL A 642 -10.75 -8.17 8.13
N PRO A 643 -11.30 -9.21 8.80
CA PRO A 643 -12.69 -9.17 9.30
C PRO A 643 -12.95 -8.02 10.28
N TRP A 644 -11.99 -7.71 11.17
CA TRP A 644 -12.06 -6.59 12.11
C TRP A 644 -12.12 -5.23 11.40
N ALA A 645 -11.20 -5.00 10.46
CA ALA A 645 -11.13 -3.74 9.73
C ALA A 645 -12.41 -3.49 8.92
N VAL A 646 -12.89 -4.52 8.21
CA VAL A 646 -14.15 -4.46 7.44
C VAL A 646 -15.36 -4.24 8.36
N GLY A 647 -15.39 -4.89 9.53
CA GLY A 647 -16.44 -4.70 10.53
C GLY A 647 -16.53 -3.26 11.04
N LEU A 648 -15.39 -2.60 11.30
CA LEU A 648 -15.33 -1.21 11.74
C LEU A 648 -15.74 -0.20 10.65
N LEU A 649 -15.35 -0.46 9.40
CA LEU A 649 -15.68 0.38 8.25
C LEU A 649 -17.16 0.34 7.86
N MET A 650 -17.86 -0.71 8.25
CA MET A 650 -19.26 -0.96 7.91
C MET A 650 -20.20 -0.84 9.13
N LYS A 651 -19.73 -0.28 10.25
CA LYS A 651 -20.51 -0.08 11.49
C LYS A 651 -21.02 1.36 11.62
#